data_AF-A0A426UR20-F1
#
_entry.id   AF-A0A426UR20-F1
#
_cell.length_a   1.000
_cell.length_b   1.000
_cell.length_c   1.000
_cell.angle_alpha   90.00
_cell.angle_beta   90.00
_cell.angle_gamma   90.00
#
_symmetry.space_group_name_H-M   'P 1'
#
loop_
_entity.id
_entity.type
_entity.pdbx_description
1 polymer ?
#
loop_
_entity_poly.entity_id
_entity_poly.type
_entity_poly.pdbx_seq_one_letter_code
_entity_poly.pdbx_strand_id
1 'polypeptide(L)'
;MQELRETDPRTIGPYEVLGRLGSGGMGEVYLAEARGGLRLAVKVVRAEHAEDRTFRARFRNEVRAAQTVGGAGTYTARVVDADTGAARPWMATEFVPGPNLRDAVLAGGPLPGDAVRLLAAALAEALAAIHAKGLVHRDLKPSNILLAPDGPRVIDFGIVRALEGTALTRTGVVVGSVGYLSPEQIRNGAQVVPASDVFSLGAVLAYASGGREPFGEGQDSVVLLRILTGDVDLSAVPEEQLALVESCLRDDPGARPTPAELVAAAGHTAGSLREGLRPGWYAPGTVRESEAARSGARWVPGHDSGERGSRVEYVAPVTAADLPAVTHTTPDPAPPSRRRLLRAVAGGAGVVAAGGAGGWLWLRDTPDGTARAGSPAATPATGWQYKVQGLGGRRGPCAALPPDGTRVYVGGTDRALHALDLDGRPLWRTPLGAEVMSPLATADGVYCLLEDGQEGASGLCALGRDGKVRWTRSFAANSQFPVAAAGLVLVSYGDGSDAGGVRAYAPDGSVRWSTPTGPAPTCEPLVADGVVYVGTFGDQVQALDAKSGKRLWATSAGLDAGRPALVGNTLIVGSGGERMLHGIGRTGRPLWHSANDRVYGGRYLTCVPFGGLGVCASDYELLALDPADGSTVWSFRFSDEGNQYSDPTVFGDTVLVRHGSTLYGIDRKGKQAWRRRVEGGASIGTQSPVVRDGRVYAANADGITVLALGS
;
A
#
# COMPACT_ATOMS: atom_id res chain seq x y z
N MET A 1 -32.78 6.34 14.01
CA MET A 1 -32.30 7.68 13.62
C MET A 1 -31.90 8.37 14.89
N GLN A 2 -30.75 9.02 14.90
CA GLN A 2 -30.28 9.75 16.07
C GLN A 2 -30.59 11.24 15.89
N GLU A 3 -30.94 11.92 16.98
CA GLU A 3 -31.05 13.37 16.99
C GLU A 3 -29.73 14.02 16.56
N LEU A 4 -29.84 15.20 15.96
CA LEU A 4 -28.70 15.99 15.54
C LEU A 4 -28.01 16.61 16.76
N ARG A 5 -26.69 16.41 16.85
CA ARG A 5 -25.84 17.08 17.82
C ARG A 5 -25.74 18.57 17.47
N GLU A 6 -25.32 19.38 18.43
CA GLU A 6 -25.04 20.81 18.19
C GLU A 6 -23.98 21.03 17.09
N THR A 7 -23.02 20.10 16.96
CA THR A 7 -21.95 20.13 15.96
C THR A 7 -22.36 19.60 14.58
N ASP A 8 -23.53 19.00 14.46
CA ASP A 8 -23.99 18.43 13.19
C ASP A 8 -24.53 19.55 12.27
N PRO A 9 -24.24 19.50 10.96
CA PRO A 9 -24.73 20.51 10.04
C PRO A 9 -26.26 20.48 9.96
N ARG A 10 -26.90 21.65 10.04
CA ARG A 10 -28.35 21.79 9.83
C ARG A 10 -28.73 21.71 8.35
N THR A 11 -27.79 22.01 7.47
CA THR A 11 -27.94 21.93 6.02
C THR A 11 -26.68 21.35 5.38
N ILE A 12 -26.83 20.50 4.38
CA ILE A 12 -25.73 19.98 3.55
C ILE A 12 -26.07 20.24 2.09
N GLY A 13 -25.28 21.08 1.41
CA GLY A 13 -25.64 21.56 0.08
C GLY A 13 -27.03 22.23 0.09
N PRO A 14 -27.94 21.86 -0.82
CA PRO A 14 -29.30 22.39 -0.86
C PRO A 14 -30.29 21.65 0.08
N TYR A 15 -29.83 20.68 0.86
CA TYR A 15 -30.70 19.76 1.64
C TYR A 15 -30.74 20.11 3.12
N GLU A 16 -31.95 20.07 3.70
CA GLU A 16 -32.17 20.25 5.14
C GLU A 16 -31.94 18.93 5.87
N VAL A 17 -31.13 18.95 6.93
CA VAL A 17 -30.76 17.74 7.67
C VAL A 17 -31.83 17.44 8.73
N LEU A 18 -32.39 16.25 8.67
CA LEU A 18 -33.45 15.79 9.58
C LEU A 18 -32.92 14.96 10.76
N GLY A 19 -31.80 14.26 10.59
CA GLY A 19 -31.24 13.39 11.62
C GLY A 19 -30.02 12.61 11.15
N ARG A 20 -29.28 11.98 12.07
CA ARG A 20 -28.13 11.13 11.72
C ARG A 20 -28.57 9.67 11.53
N LEU A 21 -28.08 9.06 10.44
CA LEU A 21 -28.30 7.65 10.10
C LEU A 21 -27.14 6.75 10.57
N GLY A 22 -25.90 7.24 10.52
CA GLY A 22 -24.71 6.50 10.95
C GLY A 22 -23.42 7.33 10.88
N SER A 23 -22.32 6.78 11.40
CA SER A 23 -21.01 7.45 11.54
C SER A 23 -19.87 6.46 11.30
N GLY A 24 -18.97 6.67 10.32
CA GLY A 24 -17.87 5.75 10.02
C GLY A 24 -16.53 6.46 9.74
N GLY A 25 -15.47 5.68 9.48
CA GLY A 25 -14.10 6.21 9.30
C GLY A 25 -13.97 7.29 8.22
N MET A 26 -14.74 7.20 7.13
CA MET A 26 -14.65 8.16 6.01
C MET A 26 -15.59 9.36 6.14
N GLY A 27 -16.57 9.34 7.07
CA GLY A 27 -17.68 10.27 7.01
C GLY A 27 -18.86 9.97 7.93
N GLU A 28 -19.76 10.93 8.00
CA GLU A 28 -21.05 10.84 8.71
C GLU A 28 -22.17 10.75 7.67
N VAL A 29 -23.19 9.92 7.92
CA VAL A 29 -24.35 9.78 7.02
C VAL A 29 -25.58 10.37 7.69
N TYR A 30 -26.22 11.31 7.00
CA TYR A 30 -27.39 12.03 7.48
C TYR A 30 -28.61 11.71 6.63
N LEU A 31 -29.79 11.70 7.26
CA LEU A 31 -31.04 11.84 6.54
C LEU A 31 -31.23 13.33 6.26
N ALA A 32 -31.42 13.67 4.99
CA ALA A 32 -31.75 15.02 4.58
C ALA A 32 -32.97 15.06 3.66
N GLU A 33 -33.60 16.22 3.56
CA GLU A 33 -34.78 16.45 2.73
C GLU A 33 -34.52 17.59 1.73
N ALA A 34 -34.87 17.35 0.48
CA ALA A 34 -34.88 18.38 -0.55
C ALA A 34 -36.13 19.25 -0.44
N ARG A 35 -36.09 20.48 -0.99
CA ARG A 35 -37.22 21.42 -1.00
C ARG A 35 -38.54 20.85 -1.55
N GLY A 36 -38.48 19.77 -2.34
CA GLY A 36 -39.64 19.05 -2.87
C GLY A 36 -40.10 17.84 -2.04
N GLY A 37 -39.61 17.64 -0.81
CA GLY A 37 -39.96 16.52 0.07
C GLY A 37 -39.25 15.19 -0.22
N LEU A 38 -38.34 15.16 -1.20
CA LEU A 38 -37.53 13.98 -1.50
C LEU A 38 -36.50 13.76 -0.37
N ARG A 39 -36.53 12.59 0.25
CA ARG A 39 -35.59 12.20 1.29
C ARG A 39 -34.34 11.52 0.72
N LEU A 40 -33.19 11.88 1.25
CA LEU A 40 -31.87 11.48 0.78
C LEU A 40 -31.00 11.00 1.95
N ALA A 41 -30.14 10.04 1.68
CA ALA A 41 -29.02 9.70 2.57
C ALA A 41 -27.79 10.48 2.09
N VAL A 42 -27.30 11.42 2.91
CA VAL A 42 -26.19 12.30 2.56
C VAL A 42 -24.96 11.90 3.37
N LYS A 43 -23.97 11.32 2.69
CA LYS A 43 -22.68 10.97 3.25
C LYS A 43 -21.75 12.16 3.14
N VAL A 44 -21.36 12.71 4.30
CA VAL A 44 -20.46 13.85 4.43
C VAL A 44 -19.12 13.37 4.91
N VAL A 45 -18.08 13.68 4.16
CA VAL A 45 -16.70 13.36 4.49
C VAL A 45 -16.29 14.12 5.76
N ARG A 46 -15.59 13.44 6.69
CA ARG A 46 -15.05 14.09 7.90
C ARG A 46 -14.01 15.14 7.53
N ALA A 47 -13.89 16.19 8.35
CA ALA A 47 -12.98 17.31 8.07
C ALA A 47 -11.53 16.84 7.83
N GLU A 48 -11.06 15.87 8.62
CA GLU A 48 -9.72 15.25 8.50
C GLU A 48 -9.43 14.60 7.14
N HIS A 49 -10.44 14.05 6.47
CA HIS A 49 -10.33 13.47 5.12
C HIS A 49 -10.71 14.47 4.02
N ALA A 50 -11.51 15.49 4.35
CA ALA A 50 -11.94 16.55 3.44
C ALA A 50 -10.78 17.50 3.04
N GLU A 51 -9.70 17.54 3.81
CA GLU A 51 -8.49 18.31 3.55
C GLU A 51 -7.41 17.53 2.77
N ASP A 52 -7.48 16.19 2.74
CA ASP A 52 -6.64 15.33 1.91
C ASP A 52 -7.06 15.43 0.43
N ARG A 53 -6.25 16.13 -0.38
CA ARG A 53 -6.56 16.33 -1.81
C ARG A 53 -6.52 15.03 -2.62
N THR A 54 -5.81 14.00 -2.16
CA THR A 54 -5.80 12.66 -2.76
C THR A 54 -7.13 11.97 -2.50
N PHE A 55 -7.62 12.03 -1.26
CA PHE A 55 -8.97 11.59 -0.91
C PHE A 55 -10.03 12.33 -1.71
N ARG A 56 -9.96 13.67 -1.82
CA ARG A 56 -10.94 14.45 -2.61
C ARG A 56 -10.94 14.10 -4.10
N ALA A 57 -9.77 13.87 -4.69
CA ALA A 57 -9.67 13.48 -6.10
C ALA A 57 -10.23 12.08 -6.34
N ARG A 58 -9.97 11.14 -5.42
CA ARG A 58 -10.57 9.79 -5.42
C ARG A 58 -12.10 9.84 -5.24
N PHE A 59 -12.55 10.51 -4.19
CA PHE A 59 -13.97 10.74 -3.90
C PHE A 59 -14.70 11.36 -5.10
N ARG A 60 -14.06 12.29 -5.83
CA ARG A 60 -14.61 12.88 -7.05
C ARG A 60 -14.72 11.90 -8.21
N ASN A 61 -13.68 11.10 -8.47
CA ASN A 61 -13.71 10.09 -9.52
C ASN A 61 -14.74 8.99 -9.21
N GLU A 62 -14.89 8.66 -7.94
CA GLU A 62 -15.81 7.64 -7.46
C GLU A 62 -17.27 8.11 -7.46
N VAL A 63 -17.55 9.34 -7.03
CA VAL A 63 -18.87 9.96 -7.18
C VAL A 63 -19.29 9.97 -8.64
N ARG A 64 -18.38 10.32 -9.56
CA ARG A 64 -18.64 10.28 -11.01
C ARG A 64 -18.96 8.87 -11.50
N ALA A 65 -18.23 7.85 -11.02
CA ALA A 65 -18.49 6.46 -11.36
C ALA A 65 -19.85 5.98 -10.82
N ALA A 66 -20.15 6.27 -9.56
CA ALA A 66 -21.40 5.90 -8.90
C ALA A 66 -22.63 6.57 -9.54
N GLN A 67 -22.50 7.81 -10.03
CA GLN A 67 -23.56 8.49 -10.80
C GLN A 67 -23.91 7.78 -12.12
N THR A 68 -23.03 6.92 -12.65
CA THR A 68 -23.32 6.11 -13.84
C THR A 68 -24.04 4.80 -13.54
N VAL A 69 -24.11 4.40 -12.26
CA VAL A 69 -24.72 3.16 -11.78
C VAL A 69 -25.99 3.49 -11.00
N GLY A 70 -27.15 3.24 -11.61
CA GLY A 70 -28.43 3.41 -10.93
C GLY A 70 -29.58 3.60 -11.90
N GLY A 71 -30.75 3.12 -11.50
CA GLY A 71 -31.98 3.17 -12.26
C GLY A 71 -33.04 2.24 -11.67
N ALA A 72 -34.28 2.40 -12.10
CA ALA A 72 -35.33 1.47 -11.68
C ALA A 72 -34.95 0.04 -12.14
N GLY A 73 -34.87 -0.89 -11.19
CA GLY A 73 -34.58 -2.31 -11.46
C GLY A 73 -33.11 -2.73 -11.40
N THR A 74 -32.18 -1.88 -10.94
CA THR A 74 -30.76 -2.26 -10.76
C THR A 74 -30.39 -2.68 -9.33
N TYR A 75 -31.34 -2.67 -8.39
CA TYR A 75 -31.14 -3.02 -6.97
C TYR A 75 -29.92 -2.33 -6.29
N THR A 76 -29.51 -1.16 -6.80
CA THR A 76 -28.49 -0.26 -6.23
C THR A 76 -29.16 1.03 -5.80
N ALA A 77 -28.66 1.68 -4.74
CA ALA A 77 -29.12 3.02 -4.39
C ALA A 77 -28.61 4.06 -5.39
N ARG A 78 -29.52 4.81 -6.01
CA ARG A 78 -29.15 5.84 -6.99
C ARG A 78 -28.47 7.03 -6.33
N VAL A 79 -27.36 7.47 -6.91
CA VAL A 79 -26.74 8.77 -6.58
C VAL A 79 -27.57 9.90 -7.19
N VAL A 80 -28.07 10.79 -6.34
CA VAL A 80 -28.97 11.88 -6.71
C VAL A 80 -28.17 13.17 -6.96
N ASP A 81 -27.22 13.47 -6.08
CA ASP A 81 -26.42 14.69 -6.14
C ASP A 81 -25.10 14.49 -5.39
N ALA A 82 -24.11 15.34 -5.63
CA ALA A 82 -22.86 15.35 -4.89
C ALA A 82 -22.08 16.65 -5.12
N ASP A 83 -21.41 17.12 -4.08
CA ASP A 83 -20.42 18.19 -4.19
C ASP A 83 -19.08 17.74 -3.62
N THR A 84 -18.13 17.47 -4.52
CA THR A 84 -16.76 17.07 -4.17
C THR A 84 -15.81 18.27 -3.99
N GLY A 85 -16.29 19.47 -4.31
CA GLY A 85 -15.62 20.77 -4.17
C GLY A 85 -15.95 21.49 -2.86
N ALA A 86 -17.04 21.14 -2.19
CA ALA A 86 -17.44 21.67 -0.89
C ALA A 86 -16.30 21.58 0.16
N ALA A 87 -16.33 22.47 1.15
CA ALA A 87 -15.38 22.45 2.28
C ALA A 87 -15.36 21.07 2.97
N ARG A 88 -16.54 20.48 3.15
CA ARG A 88 -16.74 19.07 3.49
C ARG A 88 -17.39 18.37 2.29
N PRO A 89 -16.64 17.60 1.49
CA PRO A 89 -17.21 16.87 0.37
C PRO A 89 -18.36 15.99 0.80
N TRP A 90 -19.40 15.90 -0.03
CA TRP A 90 -20.57 15.09 0.29
C TRP A 90 -21.16 14.45 -0.97
N MET A 91 -21.88 13.35 -0.75
CA MET A 91 -22.61 12.61 -1.76
C MET A 91 -23.99 12.26 -1.22
N ALA A 92 -25.03 12.52 -2.01
CA ALA A 92 -26.42 12.22 -1.69
C ALA A 92 -26.92 11.06 -2.56
N THR A 93 -27.44 10.03 -1.91
CA THR A 93 -28.19 8.95 -2.55
C THR A 93 -29.66 9.02 -2.16
N GLU A 94 -30.52 8.34 -2.92
CA GLU A 94 -31.90 8.14 -2.49
C GLU A 94 -31.93 7.48 -1.09
N PHE A 95 -32.86 7.92 -0.24
CA PHE A 95 -33.06 7.27 1.04
C PHE A 95 -33.87 5.97 0.86
N VAL A 96 -33.25 4.84 1.16
CA VAL A 96 -33.88 3.52 1.11
C VAL A 96 -34.40 3.15 2.51
N PRO A 97 -35.72 2.98 2.69
CA PRO A 97 -36.28 2.59 3.98
C PRO A 97 -36.07 1.08 4.22
N GLY A 98 -35.40 0.71 5.30
CA GLY A 98 -35.22 -0.69 5.71
C GLY A 98 -33.97 -0.89 6.59
N PRO A 99 -33.89 -1.99 7.37
CA PRO A 99 -32.67 -2.36 8.09
C PRO A 99 -31.59 -2.81 7.11
N ASN A 100 -30.32 -2.82 7.54
CA ASN A 100 -29.29 -3.56 6.80
C ASN A 100 -29.41 -5.07 7.09
N LEU A 101 -28.84 -5.90 6.23
CA LEU A 101 -28.93 -7.36 6.33
C LEU A 101 -28.33 -7.91 7.63
N ARG A 102 -27.24 -7.31 8.15
CA ARG A 102 -26.63 -7.71 9.44
C ARG A 102 -27.64 -7.55 10.57
N ASP A 103 -28.26 -6.38 10.68
CA ASP A 103 -29.22 -6.08 11.74
C ASP A 103 -30.47 -6.96 11.64
N ALA A 104 -30.94 -7.21 10.41
CA ALA A 104 -32.09 -8.09 10.19
C ALA A 104 -31.83 -9.52 10.65
N VAL A 105 -30.65 -10.07 10.38
CA VAL A 105 -30.26 -11.41 10.82
C VAL A 105 -29.99 -11.47 12.32
N LEU A 106 -29.35 -10.44 12.89
CA LEU A 106 -29.14 -10.36 14.34
C LEU A 106 -30.45 -10.27 15.13
N ALA A 107 -31.45 -9.56 14.60
CA ALA A 107 -32.74 -9.39 15.25
C ALA A 107 -33.72 -10.55 15.00
N GLY A 108 -33.74 -11.11 13.79
CA GLY A 108 -34.74 -12.06 13.32
C GLY A 108 -34.24 -13.49 13.11
N GLY A 109 -32.93 -13.73 13.24
CA GLY A 109 -32.29 -14.99 12.86
C GLY A 109 -32.06 -15.10 11.34
N PRO A 110 -31.60 -16.28 10.88
CA PRO A 110 -31.33 -16.50 9.46
C PRO A 110 -32.58 -16.30 8.58
N LEU A 111 -32.37 -15.80 7.36
CA LEU A 111 -33.45 -15.57 6.41
C LEU A 111 -34.04 -16.90 5.89
N PRO A 112 -35.36 -16.96 5.60
CA PRO A 112 -35.98 -18.12 4.96
C PRO A 112 -35.32 -18.46 3.62
N GLY A 113 -35.31 -19.74 3.24
CA GLY A 113 -34.65 -20.20 2.01
C GLY A 113 -35.10 -19.48 0.73
N ASP A 114 -36.40 -19.20 0.58
CA ASP A 114 -36.93 -18.40 -0.54
C ASP A 114 -36.43 -16.96 -0.52
N ALA A 115 -36.31 -16.35 0.66
CA ALA A 115 -35.77 -15.01 0.81
C ALA A 115 -34.28 -14.96 0.45
N VAL A 116 -33.51 -16.01 0.78
CA VAL A 116 -32.09 -16.12 0.39
C VAL A 116 -31.95 -16.22 -1.13
N ARG A 117 -32.83 -16.98 -1.81
CA ARG A 117 -32.86 -17.06 -3.29
C ARG A 117 -33.20 -15.73 -3.94
N LEU A 118 -34.19 -15.01 -3.42
CA LEU A 118 -34.54 -13.65 -3.87
C LEU A 118 -33.39 -12.67 -3.65
N LEU A 119 -32.72 -12.74 -2.50
CA LEU A 119 -31.55 -11.93 -2.16
C LEU A 119 -30.40 -12.22 -3.14
N ALA A 120 -30.09 -13.48 -3.40
CA ALA A 120 -29.04 -13.89 -4.33
C ALA A 120 -29.27 -13.33 -5.74
N ALA A 121 -30.47 -13.51 -6.28
CA ALA A 121 -30.82 -13.03 -7.61
C ALA A 121 -30.77 -11.49 -7.71
N ALA A 122 -31.32 -10.77 -6.72
CA ALA A 122 -31.31 -9.31 -6.73
C ALA A 122 -29.92 -8.70 -6.57
N LEU A 123 -29.07 -9.29 -5.71
CA LEU A 123 -27.67 -8.85 -5.57
C LEU A 123 -26.84 -9.20 -6.81
N ALA A 124 -27.09 -10.33 -7.46
CA ALA A 124 -26.45 -10.67 -8.72
C ALA A 124 -26.82 -9.67 -9.83
N GLU A 125 -28.10 -9.28 -9.95
CA GLU A 125 -28.53 -8.20 -10.87
C GLU A 125 -27.85 -6.86 -10.55
N ALA A 126 -27.69 -6.52 -9.27
CA ALA A 126 -26.95 -5.32 -8.87
C ALA A 126 -25.48 -5.38 -9.30
N LEU A 127 -24.81 -6.50 -9.07
CA LEU A 127 -23.42 -6.71 -9.51
C LEU A 127 -23.30 -6.68 -11.03
N ALA A 128 -24.23 -7.28 -11.77
CA ALA A 128 -24.26 -7.22 -13.23
C ALA A 128 -24.34 -5.77 -13.74
N ALA A 129 -25.21 -4.95 -13.14
CA ALA A 129 -25.35 -3.54 -13.49
C ALA A 129 -24.07 -2.73 -13.20
N ILE A 130 -23.38 -3.03 -12.11
CA ILE A 130 -22.08 -2.42 -11.75
C ILE A 130 -20.99 -2.82 -12.74
N HIS A 131 -20.86 -4.13 -12.99
CA HIS A 131 -19.84 -4.70 -13.86
C HIS A 131 -19.99 -4.25 -15.32
N ALA A 132 -21.23 -4.06 -15.79
CA ALA A 132 -21.52 -3.51 -17.12
C ALA A 132 -20.97 -2.08 -17.33
N LYS A 133 -20.70 -1.34 -16.25
CA LYS A 133 -20.03 -0.02 -16.29
C LYS A 133 -18.51 -0.10 -16.15
N GLY A 134 -17.94 -1.31 -16.15
CA GLY A 134 -16.51 -1.53 -15.91
C GLY A 134 -16.08 -1.29 -14.46
N LEU A 135 -17.05 -1.29 -13.53
CA LEU A 135 -16.82 -1.09 -12.11
C LEU A 135 -16.87 -2.42 -11.38
N VAL A 136 -16.31 -2.47 -10.18
CA VAL A 136 -16.35 -3.60 -9.25
C VAL A 136 -16.69 -3.03 -7.87
N HIS A 137 -17.56 -3.67 -7.10
CA HIS A 137 -18.06 -3.15 -5.83
C HIS A 137 -16.99 -3.10 -4.74
N ARG A 138 -16.15 -4.14 -4.63
CA ARG A 138 -14.94 -4.23 -3.75
C ARG A 138 -15.17 -4.35 -2.25
N ASP A 139 -16.32 -3.95 -1.72
CA ASP A 139 -16.65 -4.02 -0.28
C ASP A 139 -18.09 -4.52 -0.04
N LEU A 140 -18.49 -5.60 -0.73
CA LEU A 140 -19.83 -6.16 -0.55
C LEU A 140 -19.89 -6.97 0.76
N LYS A 141 -20.77 -6.57 1.68
CA LYS A 141 -20.92 -7.19 3.01
C LYS A 141 -22.33 -6.92 3.58
N PRO A 142 -22.80 -7.64 4.62
CA PRO A 142 -24.17 -7.51 5.12
C PRO A 142 -24.56 -6.10 5.57
N SER A 143 -23.63 -5.32 6.12
CA SER A 143 -23.91 -3.93 6.53
C SER A 143 -24.13 -2.97 5.34
N ASN A 144 -23.69 -3.34 4.14
CA ASN A 144 -23.81 -2.55 2.91
C ASN A 144 -25.02 -2.97 2.04
N ILE A 145 -25.93 -3.77 2.60
CA ILE A 145 -27.13 -4.26 1.92
C ILE A 145 -28.36 -3.87 2.75
N LEU A 146 -29.20 -2.97 2.22
CA LEU A 146 -30.45 -2.56 2.86
C LEU A 146 -31.62 -3.42 2.38
N LEU A 147 -32.46 -3.87 3.29
CA LEU A 147 -33.63 -4.70 3.00
C LEU A 147 -34.89 -3.83 2.88
N ALA A 148 -35.11 -3.28 1.68
CA ALA A 148 -36.28 -2.45 1.41
C ALA A 148 -37.53 -3.32 1.17
N PRO A 149 -38.75 -2.77 1.37
CA PRO A 149 -40.00 -3.50 1.15
C PRO A 149 -40.16 -4.07 -0.26
N ASP A 150 -39.55 -3.44 -1.27
CA ASP A 150 -39.60 -3.81 -2.68
C ASP A 150 -38.31 -4.51 -3.16
N GLY A 151 -37.42 -4.87 -2.23
CA GLY A 151 -36.23 -5.67 -2.48
C GLY A 151 -34.94 -5.09 -1.89
N PRO A 152 -33.83 -5.84 -1.95
CA PRO A 152 -32.58 -5.37 -1.40
C PRO A 152 -32.02 -4.19 -2.20
N ARG A 153 -31.20 -3.36 -1.54
CA ARG A 153 -30.40 -2.32 -2.18
C ARG A 153 -28.95 -2.42 -1.72
N VAL A 154 -28.05 -2.56 -2.69
CA VAL A 154 -26.62 -2.39 -2.45
C VAL A 154 -26.35 -0.90 -2.28
N ILE A 155 -25.75 -0.55 -1.15
CA ILE A 155 -25.29 0.80 -0.81
C ILE A 155 -23.78 0.80 -0.68
N ASP A 156 -23.17 2.00 -0.67
CA ASP A 156 -21.75 2.16 -0.39
C ASP A 156 -20.86 1.20 -1.22
N PHE A 157 -20.78 1.46 -2.53
CA PHE A 157 -19.65 0.94 -3.34
C PHE A 157 -18.37 1.16 -2.52
N GLY A 158 -17.48 0.18 -2.42
CA GLY A 158 -16.23 0.18 -1.63
C GLY A 158 -15.21 1.20 -2.11
N ILE A 159 -15.66 2.45 -2.10
CA ILE A 159 -15.21 3.55 -2.95
C ILE A 159 -13.86 4.04 -2.43
N VAL A 160 -13.63 4.07 -1.11
CA VAL A 160 -12.31 4.43 -0.54
C VAL A 160 -11.62 3.27 0.21
N ARG A 161 -11.66 2.02 -0.27
CA ARG A 161 -10.87 0.91 0.32
C ARG A 161 -9.65 0.46 -0.49
N ALA A 162 -9.20 1.24 -1.47
CA ALA A 162 -8.02 0.90 -2.27
C ALA A 162 -6.66 1.03 -1.55
N LEU A 163 -6.65 1.42 -0.26
CA LEU A 163 -5.44 1.53 0.58
C LEU A 163 -5.46 0.70 1.86
N GLU A 164 -6.53 -0.04 2.14
CA GLU A 164 -6.57 -0.93 3.32
C GLU A 164 -5.99 -2.32 3.02
N GLY A 165 -5.93 -2.73 1.74
CA GLY A 165 -5.35 -4.00 1.30
C GLY A 165 -3.85 -4.17 1.60
N THR A 166 -3.11 -3.07 1.80
CA THR A 166 -1.69 -3.08 2.19
C THR A 166 -1.47 -2.92 3.69
N ALA A 167 -2.53 -2.68 4.48
CA ALA A 167 -2.48 -2.70 5.95
C ALA A 167 -2.67 -4.11 6.52
N LEU A 168 -3.19 -5.06 5.72
CA LEU A 168 -3.50 -6.43 6.14
C LEU A 168 -2.31 -7.22 6.70
N THR A 169 -1.07 -6.81 6.44
CA THR A 169 0.14 -7.50 6.94
C THR A 169 1.12 -6.60 7.69
N ARG A 170 0.83 -5.31 7.88
CA ARG A 170 1.83 -4.34 8.38
C ARG A 170 1.56 -3.72 9.75
N THR A 171 0.36 -3.83 10.31
CA THR A 171 0.05 -3.15 11.59
C THR A 171 -0.79 -3.93 12.60
N GLY A 172 -1.17 -5.19 12.35
CA GLY A 172 -1.87 -6.01 13.34
C GLY A 172 -3.23 -5.47 13.82
N VAL A 173 -3.77 -4.44 13.15
CA VAL A 173 -5.09 -3.87 13.42
C VAL A 173 -5.73 -3.59 12.05
N VAL A 174 -6.69 -4.43 11.65
CA VAL A 174 -7.57 -4.12 10.51
C VAL A 174 -8.78 -3.38 11.06
N VAL A 175 -9.21 -2.34 10.36
CA VAL A 175 -10.48 -1.66 10.68
C VAL A 175 -11.52 -2.15 9.66
N GLY A 176 -12.36 -3.10 10.08
CA GLY A 176 -13.52 -3.62 9.33
C GLY A 176 -13.52 -5.15 9.14
N SER A 177 -14.71 -5.76 9.02
CA SER A 177 -14.87 -7.22 8.86
C SER A 177 -14.19 -7.76 7.59
N VAL A 178 -13.05 -8.44 7.75
CA VAL A 178 -12.26 -9.07 6.68
C VAL A 178 -12.90 -10.34 6.09
N GLY A 179 -13.93 -10.89 6.74
CA GLY A 179 -14.59 -12.16 6.40
C GLY A 179 -15.32 -12.20 5.05
N TYR A 180 -15.36 -11.10 4.30
CA TYR A 180 -16.02 -10.99 3.01
C TYR A 180 -15.04 -10.74 1.85
N LEU A 181 -13.73 -10.64 2.12
CA LEU A 181 -12.70 -10.47 1.09
C LEU A 181 -12.48 -11.78 0.33
N SER A 182 -12.22 -11.69 -0.97
CA SER A 182 -11.85 -12.87 -1.77
C SER A 182 -10.35 -13.22 -1.65
N PRO A 183 -9.96 -14.49 -1.90
CA PRO A 183 -8.56 -14.92 -1.82
C PRO A 183 -7.62 -14.09 -2.70
N GLU A 184 -8.05 -13.74 -3.91
CA GLU A 184 -7.26 -12.90 -4.83
C GLU A 184 -7.14 -11.45 -4.38
N GLN A 185 -8.12 -10.91 -3.64
CA GLN A 185 -8.00 -9.59 -3.00
C GLN A 185 -6.90 -9.60 -1.92
N ILE A 186 -6.74 -10.71 -1.20
CA ILE A 186 -5.73 -10.87 -0.15
C ILE A 186 -4.33 -11.12 -0.74
N ARG A 187 -4.21 -12.04 -1.72
CA ARG A 187 -2.92 -12.44 -2.33
C ARG A 187 -2.26 -11.32 -3.12
N ASN A 188 -3.06 -10.55 -3.85
CA ASN A 188 -2.57 -9.62 -4.88
C ASN A 188 -2.71 -8.15 -4.49
N GLY A 189 -3.21 -7.86 -3.28
CA GLY A 189 -3.29 -6.53 -2.65
C GLY A 189 -4.08 -5.44 -3.38
N ALA A 190 -4.50 -5.64 -4.64
CA ALA A 190 -5.24 -4.66 -5.45
C ALA A 190 -5.93 -5.22 -6.72
N GLN A 191 -5.76 -6.48 -7.12
CA GLN A 191 -6.49 -7.04 -8.27
C GLN A 191 -7.89 -7.50 -7.85
N VAL A 192 -8.83 -6.54 -7.80
CA VAL A 192 -10.25 -6.86 -7.67
C VAL A 192 -10.85 -7.02 -9.07
N VAL A 193 -11.37 -8.22 -9.34
CA VAL A 193 -12.06 -8.56 -10.58
C VAL A 193 -13.57 -8.69 -10.32
N PRO A 194 -14.45 -8.67 -11.34
CA PRO A 194 -15.87 -8.93 -11.17
C PRO A 194 -16.19 -10.18 -10.33
N ALA A 195 -15.40 -11.25 -10.50
CA ALA A 195 -15.53 -12.49 -9.75
C ALA A 195 -15.20 -12.36 -8.24
N SER A 196 -14.50 -11.31 -7.80
CA SER A 196 -14.25 -11.03 -6.38
C SER A 196 -15.53 -10.58 -5.66
N ASP A 197 -16.39 -9.81 -6.33
CA ASP A 197 -17.71 -9.46 -5.79
C ASP A 197 -18.62 -10.69 -5.69
N VAL A 198 -18.47 -11.65 -6.62
CA VAL A 198 -19.20 -12.93 -6.56
C VAL A 198 -18.79 -13.75 -5.34
N PHE A 199 -17.50 -13.79 -5.00
CA PHE A 199 -17.04 -14.42 -3.76
C PHE A 199 -17.62 -13.73 -2.53
N SER A 200 -17.57 -12.39 -2.50
CA SER A 200 -18.15 -11.58 -1.42
C SER A 200 -19.65 -11.86 -1.25
N LEU A 201 -20.37 -12.01 -2.37
CA LEU A 201 -21.78 -12.41 -2.39
C LEU A 201 -21.98 -13.82 -1.81
N GLY A 202 -21.11 -14.78 -2.14
CA GLY A 202 -21.13 -16.11 -1.52
C GLY A 202 -21.04 -16.07 0.00
N ALA A 203 -20.11 -15.27 0.54
CA ALA A 203 -19.96 -15.09 1.98
C ALA A 203 -21.19 -14.40 2.62
N VAL A 204 -21.78 -13.42 1.93
CA VAL A 204 -23.04 -12.77 2.35
C VAL A 204 -24.19 -13.77 2.40
N LEU A 205 -24.33 -14.66 1.40
CA LEU A 205 -25.40 -15.65 1.35
C LEU A 205 -25.23 -16.73 2.43
N ALA A 206 -23.99 -17.15 2.71
CA ALA A 206 -23.68 -18.04 3.82
C ALA A 206 -24.11 -17.42 5.16
N TYR A 207 -23.78 -16.15 5.39
CA TYR A 207 -24.20 -15.42 6.59
C TYR A 207 -25.73 -15.27 6.67
N ALA A 208 -26.39 -14.88 5.58
CA ALA A 208 -27.83 -14.66 5.56
C ALA A 208 -28.64 -15.94 5.83
N SER A 209 -28.15 -17.09 5.37
CA SER A 209 -28.81 -18.39 5.49
C SER A 209 -28.48 -19.15 6.77
N GLY A 210 -27.26 -19.00 7.30
CA GLY A 210 -26.81 -19.71 8.51
C GLY A 210 -26.78 -18.86 9.78
N GLY A 211 -26.83 -17.53 9.66
CA GLY A 211 -26.77 -16.58 10.79
C GLY A 211 -25.41 -16.53 11.50
N ARG A 212 -24.35 -17.05 10.89
CA ARG A 212 -22.98 -17.11 11.44
C ARG A 212 -21.97 -16.62 10.41
N GLU A 213 -20.84 -16.08 10.86
CA GLU A 213 -19.76 -15.63 9.97
C GLU A 213 -19.07 -16.86 9.31
N PRO A 214 -19.01 -16.96 7.97
CA PRO A 214 -18.60 -18.19 7.26
C PRO A 214 -17.12 -18.56 7.43
N PHE A 215 -16.26 -17.60 7.77
CA PHE A 215 -14.84 -17.82 8.08
C PHE A 215 -14.55 -17.71 9.59
N GLY A 216 -15.60 -17.75 10.41
CA GLY A 216 -15.55 -17.64 11.87
C GLY A 216 -15.16 -16.25 12.37
N GLU A 217 -15.13 -16.13 13.70
CA GLU A 217 -14.69 -14.93 14.42
C GLU A 217 -13.24 -15.08 14.91
N GLY A 218 -12.58 -13.98 15.27
CA GLY A 218 -11.21 -13.98 15.80
C GLY A 218 -10.37 -12.81 15.28
N GLN A 219 -9.04 -12.88 15.46
CA GLN A 219 -8.12 -11.89 14.90
C GLN A 219 -8.16 -11.90 13.37
N ASP A 220 -8.08 -10.72 12.75
CA ASP A 220 -8.20 -10.57 11.30
C ASP A 220 -7.20 -11.43 10.52
N SER A 221 -5.97 -11.56 11.01
CA SER A 221 -4.94 -12.42 10.41
C SER A 221 -5.36 -13.90 10.31
N VAL A 222 -6.13 -14.39 11.28
CA VAL A 222 -6.65 -15.76 11.32
C VAL A 222 -7.79 -15.93 10.31
N VAL A 223 -8.71 -14.97 10.25
CA VAL A 223 -9.81 -14.99 9.28
C VAL A 223 -9.27 -14.90 7.84
N LEU A 224 -8.26 -14.06 7.60
CA LEU A 224 -7.60 -13.94 6.30
C LEU A 224 -6.87 -15.22 5.90
N LEU A 225 -6.21 -15.90 6.84
CA LEU A 225 -5.59 -17.19 6.59
C LEU A 225 -6.64 -18.23 6.19
N ARG A 226 -7.79 -18.30 6.89
CA ARG A 226 -8.88 -19.21 6.56
C ARG A 226 -9.43 -18.98 5.16
N ILE A 227 -9.60 -17.72 4.76
CA ILE A 227 -9.98 -17.36 3.39
C ILE A 227 -8.93 -17.86 2.39
N LEU A 228 -7.64 -17.62 2.66
CA LEU A 228 -6.53 -18.03 1.78
C LEU A 228 -6.38 -19.55 1.64
N THR A 229 -6.74 -20.32 2.66
CA THR A 229 -6.67 -21.78 2.68
C THR A 229 -7.98 -22.47 2.29
N GLY A 230 -9.05 -21.69 2.07
CA GLY A 230 -10.39 -22.24 1.78
C GLY A 230 -11.06 -22.92 2.97
N ASP A 231 -10.71 -22.54 4.21
CA ASP A 231 -11.27 -23.08 5.44
C ASP A 231 -12.57 -22.34 5.80
N VAL A 232 -13.65 -22.69 5.10
CA VAL A 232 -15.00 -22.12 5.27
C VAL A 232 -15.91 -23.08 6.05
N ASP A 233 -16.63 -22.57 7.04
CA ASP A 233 -17.64 -23.31 7.77
C ASP A 233 -19.04 -23.03 7.20
N LEU A 234 -19.57 -23.99 6.45
CA LEU A 234 -20.92 -23.94 5.88
C LEU A 234 -21.90 -24.85 6.63
N SER A 235 -21.55 -25.38 7.80
CA SER A 235 -22.39 -26.33 8.57
C SER A 235 -23.75 -25.77 8.98
N ALA A 236 -23.87 -24.44 9.07
CA ALA A 236 -25.12 -23.74 9.38
C ALA A 236 -25.97 -23.40 8.14
N VAL A 237 -25.44 -23.58 6.92
CA VAL A 237 -26.17 -23.31 5.67
C VAL A 237 -27.05 -24.52 5.34
N PRO A 238 -28.36 -24.34 5.13
CA PRO A 238 -29.23 -25.48 4.81
C PRO A 238 -28.91 -26.08 3.43
N GLU A 239 -29.16 -27.38 3.29
CA GLU A 239 -28.73 -28.19 2.14
C GLU A 239 -29.19 -27.63 0.78
N GLU A 240 -30.39 -27.06 0.73
CA GLU A 240 -30.94 -26.44 -0.48
C GLU A 240 -30.15 -25.22 -0.99
N GLN A 241 -29.42 -24.53 -0.11
CA GLN A 241 -28.65 -23.33 -0.46
C GLN A 241 -27.14 -23.61 -0.61
N LEU A 242 -26.65 -24.77 -0.16
CA LEU A 242 -25.22 -25.11 -0.16
C LEU A 242 -24.60 -25.00 -1.55
N ALA A 243 -25.22 -25.62 -2.57
CA ALA A 243 -24.66 -25.62 -3.93
C ALA A 243 -24.49 -24.20 -4.51
N LEU A 244 -25.43 -23.30 -4.21
CA LEU A 244 -25.36 -21.90 -4.64
C LEU A 244 -24.21 -21.18 -3.93
N VAL A 245 -24.11 -21.31 -2.61
CA VAL A 245 -23.08 -20.68 -1.79
C VAL A 245 -21.67 -21.19 -2.15
N GLU A 246 -21.49 -22.50 -2.27
CA GLU A 246 -20.21 -23.13 -2.61
C GLU A 246 -19.71 -22.72 -4.00
N SER A 247 -20.63 -22.57 -4.97
CA SER A 247 -20.25 -22.14 -6.33
C SER A 247 -19.62 -20.74 -6.35
N CYS A 248 -20.07 -19.85 -5.48
CA CYS A 248 -19.53 -18.50 -5.31
C CYS A 248 -18.17 -18.49 -4.61
N LEU A 249 -17.96 -19.41 -3.66
CA LEU A 249 -16.79 -19.43 -2.76
C LEU A 249 -15.58 -20.23 -3.30
N ARG A 250 -15.58 -20.60 -4.58
CA ARG A 250 -14.46 -21.29 -5.22
C ARG A 250 -13.18 -20.43 -5.18
N ASP A 251 -12.04 -21.05 -4.88
CA ASP A 251 -10.74 -20.36 -4.80
C ASP A 251 -10.35 -19.70 -6.14
N ASP A 252 -10.50 -20.43 -7.25
CA ASP A 252 -10.27 -19.90 -8.61
C ASP A 252 -11.40 -18.92 -9.02
N PRO A 253 -11.10 -17.62 -9.26
CA PRO A 253 -12.09 -16.66 -9.74
C PRO A 253 -12.75 -17.05 -11.06
N GLY A 254 -12.04 -17.76 -11.95
CA GLY A 254 -12.55 -18.21 -13.24
C GLY A 254 -13.56 -19.36 -13.14
N ALA A 255 -13.59 -20.06 -12.00
CA ALA A 255 -14.52 -21.15 -11.75
C ALA A 255 -15.84 -20.69 -11.09
N ARG A 256 -15.94 -19.42 -10.68
CA ARG A 256 -17.13 -18.85 -10.06
C ARG A 256 -18.19 -18.52 -11.12
N PRO A 257 -19.49 -18.65 -10.81
CA PRO A 257 -20.54 -18.29 -11.76
C PRO A 257 -20.53 -16.78 -12.04
N THR A 258 -20.92 -16.43 -13.26
CA THR A 258 -21.24 -15.05 -13.60
C THR A 258 -22.52 -14.60 -12.88
N PRO A 259 -22.74 -13.28 -12.72
CA PRO A 259 -23.99 -12.80 -12.14
C PRO A 259 -25.26 -13.30 -12.85
N ALA A 260 -25.24 -13.46 -14.18
CA ALA A 260 -26.37 -13.99 -14.93
C ALA A 260 -26.64 -15.47 -14.62
N GLU A 261 -25.59 -16.28 -14.47
CA GLU A 261 -25.70 -17.68 -14.05
C GLU A 261 -26.22 -17.80 -12.61
N LEU A 262 -25.86 -16.86 -11.72
CA LEU A 262 -26.36 -16.84 -10.35
C LEU A 262 -27.86 -16.52 -10.26
N VAL A 263 -28.36 -15.60 -11.09
CA VAL A 263 -29.81 -15.31 -11.17
C VAL A 263 -30.57 -16.58 -11.57
N ALA A 264 -30.06 -17.31 -12.57
CA ALA A 264 -30.65 -18.57 -13.01
C ALA A 264 -30.54 -19.68 -11.93
N ALA A 265 -29.38 -19.82 -11.28
CA ALA A 265 -29.15 -20.80 -10.21
C ALA A 265 -30.02 -20.53 -8.97
N ALA A 266 -30.36 -19.27 -8.70
CA ALA A 266 -31.33 -18.88 -7.67
C ALA A 266 -32.79 -19.21 -8.04
N GLY A 267 -33.05 -19.70 -9.25
CA GLY A 267 -34.39 -20.10 -9.70
C GLY A 267 -35.28 -18.95 -10.16
N HIS A 268 -34.70 -17.80 -10.52
CA HIS A 268 -35.44 -16.61 -10.89
C HIS A 268 -35.09 -16.10 -12.29
N THR A 269 -36.08 -15.49 -12.93
CA THR A 269 -35.95 -14.55 -14.05
C THR A 269 -36.17 -13.12 -13.56
N ALA A 270 -35.80 -12.11 -14.35
CA ALA A 270 -36.09 -10.72 -14.04
C ALA A 270 -37.59 -10.46 -13.76
N GLY A 271 -38.49 -11.19 -14.41
CA GLY A 271 -39.94 -11.13 -14.17
C GLY A 271 -40.34 -11.72 -12.82
N SER A 272 -39.97 -12.97 -12.56
CA SER A 272 -40.30 -13.65 -11.30
C SER A 272 -39.64 -13.01 -10.08
N LEU A 273 -38.45 -12.41 -10.25
CA LEU A 273 -37.74 -11.69 -9.18
C LEU A 273 -38.55 -10.46 -8.76
N ARG A 274 -39.03 -9.69 -9.74
CA ARG A 274 -39.91 -8.55 -9.48
C ARG A 274 -41.24 -8.98 -8.88
N GLU A 275 -41.72 -10.19 -9.11
CA GLU A 275 -42.94 -10.71 -8.49
C GLU A 275 -42.73 -11.14 -7.03
N GLY A 276 -41.60 -11.77 -6.72
CA GLY A 276 -41.27 -12.25 -5.38
C GLY A 276 -40.84 -11.17 -4.39
N LEU A 277 -40.25 -10.06 -4.88
CA LEU A 277 -39.87 -8.92 -4.03
C LEU A 277 -41.08 -8.04 -3.69
N ARG A 278 -41.86 -8.48 -2.71
CA ARG A 278 -43.03 -7.79 -2.13
C ARG A 278 -42.77 -7.41 -0.67
N PRO A 279 -43.53 -6.46 -0.09
CA PRO A 279 -43.39 -6.16 1.33
C PRO A 279 -43.44 -7.42 2.19
N GLY A 280 -42.40 -7.64 2.99
CA GLY A 280 -42.25 -8.85 3.81
C GLY A 280 -41.48 -10.01 3.17
N TRP A 281 -40.89 -9.83 1.98
CA TRP A 281 -40.14 -10.89 1.26
C TRP A 281 -39.01 -11.56 2.05
N TYR A 282 -38.49 -10.92 3.10
CA TYR A 282 -37.42 -11.44 3.96
C TYR A 282 -37.85 -11.80 5.38
N ALA A 283 -39.14 -11.63 5.72
CA ALA A 283 -39.63 -11.97 7.05
C ALA A 283 -40.00 -13.47 7.15
N PRO A 284 -39.70 -14.15 8.27
CA PRO A 284 -40.22 -15.49 8.52
C PRO A 284 -41.76 -15.46 8.44
N GLY A 285 -42.35 -16.37 7.68
CA GLY A 285 -43.76 -16.39 7.28
C GLY A 285 -44.81 -16.59 8.40
N THR A 286 -44.67 -15.94 9.55
CA THR A 286 -45.65 -15.97 10.66
C THR A 286 -46.05 -14.60 11.20
N VAL A 287 -45.54 -13.48 10.70
CA VAL A 287 -46.18 -12.18 10.98
C VAL A 287 -47.36 -11.98 10.03
N ARG A 288 -48.49 -12.63 10.37
CA ARG A 288 -49.81 -12.17 9.92
C ARG A 288 -49.90 -10.69 10.23
N GLU A 289 -49.93 -9.89 9.16
CA GLU A 289 -50.73 -8.68 9.01
C GLU A 289 -51.14 -8.04 10.35
N SER A 290 -50.18 -7.44 11.08
CA SER A 290 -50.49 -6.70 12.30
C SER A 290 -49.66 -5.41 12.38
N GLU A 291 -50.43 -4.33 12.38
CA GLU A 291 -50.14 -2.94 12.78
C GLU A 291 -49.19 -2.09 11.93
N ALA A 292 -48.12 -2.62 11.31
CA ALA A 292 -47.22 -1.79 10.50
C ALA A 292 -47.84 -1.31 9.17
N ALA A 293 -48.76 -2.08 8.59
CA ALA A 293 -49.42 -1.76 7.32
C ALA A 293 -50.65 -0.83 7.46
N ARG A 294 -51.20 -0.65 8.68
CA ARG A 294 -52.45 0.13 8.90
C ARG A 294 -52.23 1.57 9.36
N SER A 295 -51.04 1.96 9.79
CA SER A 295 -50.81 3.30 10.35
C SER A 295 -50.23 4.32 9.37
N GLY A 296 -49.82 3.94 8.15
CA GLY A 296 -49.07 4.85 7.27
C GLY A 296 -47.78 5.40 7.91
N ALA A 297 -47.39 4.86 9.06
CA ALA A 297 -46.22 5.29 9.81
C ALA A 297 -44.99 4.67 9.15
N ARG A 298 -44.41 5.47 8.26
CA ARG A 298 -43.04 5.34 7.76
C ARG A 298 -42.14 4.92 8.91
N TRP A 299 -41.41 3.81 8.77
CA TRP A 299 -40.42 3.37 9.77
C TRP A 299 -39.48 4.54 10.10
N VAL A 300 -39.63 5.06 11.31
CA VAL A 300 -38.73 6.03 11.95
C VAL A 300 -38.46 5.44 13.33
N PRO A 301 -37.20 5.19 13.72
CA PRO A 301 -36.92 4.52 14.99
C PRO A 301 -37.40 5.36 16.18
N GLY A 302 -38.35 4.83 16.94
CA GLY A 302 -38.81 5.41 18.20
C GLY A 302 -37.88 5.05 19.35
N HIS A 303 -37.58 6.04 20.19
CA HIS A 303 -36.99 5.86 21.50
C HIS A 303 -37.94 5.05 22.38
N ASP A 304 -37.52 3.85 22.82
CA ASP A 304 -37.40 3.46 24.23
C ASP A 304 -37.31 1.92 24.34
N SER A 305 -36.08 1.39 24.48
CA SER A 305 -35.83 0.04 24.98
C SER A 305 -34.42 0.02 25.58
N GLY A 306 -34.36 -0.21 26.89
CA GLY A 306 -33.19 0.00 27.74
C GLY A 306 -31.88 -0.60 27.23
N GLU A 307 -30.81 0.14 27.47
CA GLU A 307 -29.41 -0.30 27.61
C GLU A 307 -29.00 -1.59 26.90
N ARG A 308 -29.07 -1.57 25.56
CA ARG A 308 -28.17 -2.22 24.59
C ARG A 308 -28.53 -1.63 23.23
N GLY A 309 -27.89 -0.49 22.93
CA GLY A 309 -28.31 0.40 21.86
C GLY A 309 -28.26 -0.22 20.46
N SER A 310 -29.44 -0.48 19.91
CA SER A 310 -29.80 -0.36 18.49
C SER A 310 -28.91 0.62 17.71
N ARG A 311 -28.11 0.14 16.74
CA ARG A 311 -27.40 0.97 15.76
C ARG A 311 -27.11 0.19 14.47
N VAL A 312 -27.18 0.88 13.32
CA VAL A 312 -26.35 0.53 12.16
C VAL A 312 -24.89 0.59 12.63
N GLU A 313 -24.24 -0.56 12.75
CA GLU A 313 -22.81 -0.64 13.07
C GLU A 313 -21.97 -0.15 11.89
N TYR A 314 -21.55 1.11 11.95
CA TYR A 314 -20.26 1.51 11.41
C TYR A 314 -19.27 1.47 12.59
N VAL A 315 -18.41 0.45 12.62
CA VAL A 315 -17.45 0.24 13.71
C VAL A 315 -16.44 1.40 13.75
N ALA A 316 -16.34 2.05 14.91
CA ALA A 316 -15.24 2.94 15.28
C ALA A 316 -14.44 2.30 16.43
N PRO A 317 -13.10 2.38 16.44
CA PRO A 317 -12.33 2.00 17.63
C PRO A 317 -12.61 2.94 18.81
N VAL A 318 -12.63 2.36 20.02
CA VAL A 318 -12.90 3.03 21.29
C VAL A 318 -11.70 3.87 21.74
N THR A 319 -11.93 5.12 22.17
CA THR A 319 -10.99 5.91 22.95
C THR A 319 -11.17 5.64 24.45
N ALA A 320 -10.10 5.22 25.13
CA ALA A 320 -10.04 5.22 26.58
C ALA A 320 -9.89 6.65 27.11
N ALA A 321 -10.98 7.25 27.59
CA ALA A 321 -10.95 8.48 28.38
C ALA A 321 -12.11 8.49 29.38
N ASP A 322 -11.91 7.83 30.52
CA ASP A 322 -12.61 8.07 31.79
C ASP A 322 -11.69 7.64 32.95
N LEU A 323 -10.68 8.47 33.26
CA LEU A 323 -10.08 8.60 34.59
C LEU A 323 -9.67 10.08 34.81
N PRO A 324 -9.76 10.63 36.05
CA PRO A 324 -9.80 12.08 36.28
C PRO A 324 -8.43 12.77 36.33
N ALA A 325 -8.47 14.10 36.14
CA ALA A 325 -7.36 15.05 35.95
C ALA A 325 -6.56 15.44 37.20
N VAL A 326 -5.33 15.97 37.01
CA VAL A 326 -4.72 17.00 37.88
C VAL A 326 -4.05 18.09 37.04
N THR A 327 -4.39 19.32 37.37
CA THR A 327 -4.12 20.63 36.75
C THR A 327 -2.73 21.22 37.03
N HIS A 328 -2.24 22.14 36.18
CA HIS A 328 -2.13 23.59 36.50
C HIS A 328 -1.43 24.42 35.40
N THR A 329 -2.21 25.33 34.82
CA THR A 329 -1.96 26.69 34.29
C THR A 329 -0.54 27.24 34.05
N THR A 330 -0.36 27.89 32.89
CA THR A 330 0.45 29.11 32.74
C THR A 330 -0.35 30.23 32.06
N PRO A 331 -0.12 31.51 32.40
CA PRO A 331 -0.87 32.65 31.88
C PRO A 331 -0.36 33.16 30.53
N ASP A 332 -1.35 33.65 29.76
CA ASP A 332 -1.36 34.56 28.60
C ASP A 332 -0.76 35.95 28.95
N PRO A 333 -0.73 36.98 28.08
CA PRO A 333 -0.62 37.11 26.61
C PRO A 333 0.60 38.04 26.28
N ALA A 334 1.03 38.35 25.05
CA ALA A 334 0.41 39.29 24.11
C ALA A 334 1.48 39.80 23.10
N PRO A 335 1.06 40.38 21.96
CA PRO A 335 1.78 40.50 20.68
C PRO A 335 2.20 41.97 20.44
N PRO A 336 2.17 42.58 19.24
CA PRO A 336 2.44 42.19 17.84
C PRO A 336 3.62 43.06 17.28
N SER A 337 4.09 43.01 16.02
CA SER A 337 3.38 43.60 14.88
C SER A 337 4.33 44.01 13.73
N ARG A 338 3.71 44.13 12.54
CA ARG A 338 3.88 45.20 11.53
C ARG A 338 5.26 45.38 10.89
N ARG A 339 5.36 44.88 9.66
CA ARG A 339 5.24 45.70 8.44
C ARG A 339 5.48 44.74 7.27
N ARG A 340 4.44 44.40 6.51
CA ARG A 340 4.12 45.15 5.28
C ARG A 340 5.40 45.64 4.63
N LEU A 341 5.87 44.93 3.62
CA LEU A 341 6.17 45.58 2.35
C LEU A 341 6.29 44.51 1.26
N LEU A 342 5.19 44.26 0.54
CA LEU A 342 4.98 44.69 -0.86
C LEU A 342 5.47 43.62 -1.85
N ARG A 343 4.52 42.95 -2.49
CA ARG A 343 4.08 43.14 -3.90
C ARG A 343 4.85 42.17 -4.81
N ALA A 344 4.22 41.08 -5.24
CA ALA A 344 3.22 40.99 -6.33
C ALA A 344 3.87 41.21 -7.70
N VAL A 345 3.70 40.26 -8.63
CA VAL A 345 2.93 40.36 -9.91
C VAL A 345 3.86 39.68 -10.96
N ALA A 346 3.51 38.92 -11.99
CA ALA A 346 2.27 38.41 -12.60
C ALA A 346 2.64 37.26 -13.55
N GLY A 347 1.66 36.38 -13.77
CA GLY A 347 1.26 35.93 -15.11
C GLY A 347 2.01 34.73 -15.71
N GLY A 348 1.38 33.78 -16.40
CA GLY A 348 0.00 33.57 -16.82
C GLY A 348 -0.06 32.26 -17.62
N ALA A 349 -1.17 31.53 -17.48
CA ALA A 349 -1.78 30.56 -18.39
C ALA A 349 -0.94 29.55 -19.22
N GLY A 350 -1.27 28.25 -19.10
CA GLY A 350 -1.23 27.33 -20.25
C GLY A 350 -0.89 25.85 -19.97
N VAL A 351 -1.91 25.07 -19.57
CA VAL A 351 -2.18 23.67 -19.97
C VAL A 351 -1.01 22.66 -20.08
N VAL A 352 -0.89 21.75 -19.10
CA VAL A 352 -0.98 20.26 -19.14
C VAL A 352 -0.46 19.72 -17.79
N ALA A 353 -1.34 19.16 -16.97
CA ALA A 353 -0.98 18.43 -15.75
C ALA A 353 -2.02 17.33 -15.49
N ALA A 354 -1.58 16.08 -15.35
CA ALA A 354 -2.30 15.02 -14.63
C ALA A 354 -1.36 13.84 -14.30
N GLY A 355 -0.39 14.12 -13.43
CA GLY A 355 0.45 13.17 -12.72
C GLY A 355 1.17 13.99 -11.67
N GLY A 356 1.38 13.46 -10.47
CA GLY A 356 2.12 14.16 -9.40
C GLY A 356 1.25 14.93 -8.43
N ALA A 357 0.86 14.30 -7.32
CA ALA A 357 0.36 15.03 -6.14
C ALA A 357 0.34 14.18 -4.85
N GLY A 358 0.59 12.87 -4.93
CA GLY A 358 0.57 11.96 -3.78
C GLY A 358 1.77 12.16 -2.86
N GLY A 359 2.87 12.67 -3.39
CA GLY A 359 4.05 12.93 -2.61
C GLY A 359 3.97 14.16 -1.72
N TRP A 360 3.30 15.21 -2.20
CA TRP A 360 3.42 16.55 -1.63
C TRP A 360 2.57 16.78 -0.38
N LEU A 361 1.54 15.96 -0.15
CA LEU A 361 0.74 15.98 1.08
C LEU A 361 1.41 15.25 2.25
N TRP A 362 2.44 14.44 2.00
CA TRP A 362 3.21 13.77 3.05
C TRP A 362 4.13 14.72 3.85
N LEU A 363 4.32 15.95 3.36
CA LEU A 363 5.27 16.93 3.90
C LEU A 363 4.72 18.09 4.71
N ARG A 364 3.41 18.30 4.72
CA ARG A 364 2.83 19.48 5.37
C ARG A 364 2.15 19.09 6.67
N ASP A 365 2.89 19.24 7.78
CA ASP A 365 2.27 19.71 9.03
C ASP A 365 2.48 21.22 9.13
N THR A 366 1.44 21.94 9.53
CA THR A 366 1.54 23.28 10.11
C THR A 366 1.54 23.18 11.64
N PRO A 367 2.41 23.94 12.34
CA PRO A 367 2.48 23.95 13.81
C PRO A 367 1.56 25.02 14.42
N ASP A 368 0.85 24.69 15.50
CA ASP A 368 1.18 25.20 16.84
C ASP A 368 0.28 24.62 17.95
N GLY A 369 0.94 24.26 19.05
CA GLY A 369 0.35 23.69 20.26
C GLY A 369 1.43 22.94 21.05
N THR A 370 2.31 23.70 21.71
CA THR A 370 3.51 23.30 22.47
C THR A 370 3.52 21.87 23.00
N ALA A 371 4.28 21.00 22.34
CA ALA A 371 5.00 19.94 23.03
C ALA A 371 6.23 20.57 23.70
N ARG A 372 6.45 20.25 24.98
CA ARG A 372 7.79 20.31 25.59
C ARG A 372 8.80 19.79 24.57
N ALA A 373 10.00 20.38 24.54
CA ALA A 373 11.15 19.76 23.94
C ALA A 373 11.24 18.32 24.47
N GLY A 374 10.69 17.37 23.71
CA GLY A 374 11.12 15.99 23.78
C GLY A 374 12.61 16.09 23.53
N SER A 375 13.40 15.54 24.44
CA SER A 375 14.83 15.39 24.26
C SER A 375 15.09 15.02 22.79
N PRO A 376 16.06 15.66 22.11
CA PRO A 376 16.39 15.31 20.73
C PRO A 376 16.44 13.79 20.65
N ALA A 377 15.78 13.21 19.62
CA ALA A 377 15.89 11.78 19.33
C ALA A 377 17.36 11.41 19.54
N ALA A 378 17.61 10.54 20.54
CA ALA A 378 18.94 10.42 21.12
C ALA A 378 19.94 10.26 19.99
N THR A 379 20.91 11.17 19.90
CA THR A 379 21.90 11.12 18.83
C THR A 379 22.53 9.73 18.87
N PRO A 380 22.52 8.97 17.76
CA PRO A 380 22.96 7.60 17.79
C PRO A 380 24.38 7.50 18.36
N ALA A 381 24.55 6.72 19.41
CA ALA A 381 25.86 6.54 20.04
C ALA A 381 26.72 5.62 19.17
N THR A 382 28.03 5.90 19.11
CA THR A 382 28.97 4.97 18.47
C THR A 382 29.00 3.69 19.29
N GLY A 383 28.66 2.56 18.68
CA GLY A 383 28.76 1.23 19.27
C GLY A 383 30.17 0.66 19.10
N TRP A 384 30.52 0.28 17.87
CA TRP A 384 31.82 -0.29 17.53
C TRP A 384 32.22 0.02 16.08
N GLN A 385 33.48 -0.23 15.74
CA GLN A 385 34.03 -0.07 14.39
C GLN A 385 34.77 -1.33 13.97
N TYR A 386 34.75 -1.62 12.67
CA TYR A 386 35.51 -2.71 12.10
C TYR A 386 36.22 -2.26 10.82
N LYS A 387 37.52 -2.54 10.75
CA LYS A 387 38.40 -2.11 9.67
C LYS A 387 38.72 -3.27 8.73
N VAL A 388 38.61 -3.00 7.44
CA VAL A 388 38.90 -3.92 6.33
C VAL A 388 39.79 -3.24 5.27
N GLN A 389 40.61 -2.27 5.68
CA GLN A 389 41.41 -1.33 4.87
C GLN A 389 40.56 -0.35 4.04
N GLY A 390 39.43 -0.80 3.53
CA GLY A 390 38.40 -0.05 2.83
C GLY A 390 37.31 -1.03 2.41
N LEU A 391 36.07 -0.57 2.25
CA LEU A 391 35.02 -1.45 1.74
C LEU A 391 35.28 -1.79 0.28
N GLY A 392 35.17 -3.08 -0.08
CA GLY A 392 35.31 -3.50 -1.46
C GLY A 392 34.09 -3.11 -2.29
N GLY A 393 34.33 -2.76 -3.56
CA GLY A 393 33.32 -2.22 -4.45
C GLY A 393 32.85 -0.81 -4.08
N ARG A 394 32.26 -0.08 -5.04
CA ARG A 394 31.84 1.33 -4.85
C ARG A 394 30.33 1.52 -4.67
N ARG A 395 29.53 0.44 -4.67
CA ARG A 395 28.06 0.47 -4.66
C ARG A 395 27.48 -0.66 -3.79
N GLY A 396 26.17 -0.62 -3.53
CA GLY A 396 25.45 -1.62 -2.74
C GLY A 396 25.51 -1.38 -1.22
N PRO A 397 24.95 -2.26 -0.39
CA PRO A 397 24.95 -2.10 1.06
C PRO A 397 26.35 -2.29 1.66
N CYS A 398 26.73 -1.49 2.66
CA CYS A 398 28.06 -1.56 3.28
C CYS A 398 28.35 -2.83 4.12
N ALA A 399 27.31 -3.60 4.45
CA ALA A 399 27.40 -4.87 5.17
C ALA A 399 26.21 -5.77 4.80
N ALA A 400 26.29 -7.06 5.14
CA ALA A 400 25.14 -7.96 5.01
C ALA A 400 24.83 -8.67 6.32
N LEU A 401 23.54 -8.82 6.62
CA LEU A 401 23.06 -9.57 7.76
C LEU A 401 22.17 -10.71 7.26
N PRO A 402 22.39 -11.96 7.70
CA PRO A 402 21.53 -13.08 7.34
C PRO A 402 20.13 -12.90 7.95
N PRO A 403 19.10 -13.60 7.44
CA PRO A 403 17.72 -13.49 7.95
C PRO A 403 17.57 -13.78 9.45
N ASP A 404 18.44 -14.62 10.01
CA ASP A 404 18.45 -14.93 11.45
C ASP A 404 19.00 -13.79 12.33
N GLY A 405 19.62 -12.77 11.72
CA GLY A 405 20.14 -11.59 12.41
C GLY A 405 21.32 -11.87 13.34
N THR A 406 22.01 -13.01 13.21
CA THR A 406 23.02 -13.43 14.20
C THR A 406 24.44 -12.94 13.91
N ARG A 407 24.71 -12.45 12.69
CA ARG A 407 26.05 -12.11 12.21
C ARG A 407 26.06 -10.90 11.28
N VAL A 408 27.23 -10.33 11.09
CA VAL A 408 27.48 -9.24 10.15
C VAL A 408 28.60 -9.65 9.21
N TYR A 409 28.37 -9.53 7.90
CA TYR A 409 29.36 -9.81 6.86
C TYR A 409 29.87 -8.52 6.23
N VAL A 410 31.18 -8.38 6.08
CA VAL A 410 31.83 -7.20 5.50
C VAL A 410 32.88 -7.65 4.49
N GLY A 411 32.76 -7.15 3.25
CA GLY A 411 33.75 -7.33 2.18
C GLY A 411 34.74 -6.18 2.16
N GLY A 412 36.03 -6.50 1.99
CA GLY A 412 37.11 -5.52 2.07
C GLY A 412 38.01 -5.45 0.83
N THR A 413 38.65 -4.29 0.67
CA THR A 413 39.80 -4.10 -0.22
C THR A 413 41.05 -4.84 0.29
N ASP A 414 41.03 -5.30 1.55
CA ASP A 414 42.00 -6.26 2.10
C ASP A 414 41.90 -7.68 1.50
N ARG A 415 41.06 -7.84 0.45
CA ARG A 415 40.86 -9.05 -0.34
C ARG A 415 40.28 -10.22 0.45
N ALA A 416 39.46 -9.92 1.45
CA ALA A 416 38.81 -10.90 2.30
C ALA A 416 37.35 -10.58 2.60
N LEU A 417 36.60 -11.66 2.87
CA LEU A 417 35.29 -11.58 3.49
C LEU A 417 35.43 -11.81 4.99
N HIS A 418 34.83 -10.94 5.78
CA HIS A 418 34.86 -11.00 7.24
C HIS A 418 33.47 -11.30 7.77
N ALA A 419 33.37 -12.15 8.78
CA ALA A 419 32.15 -12.36 9.55
C ALA A 419 32.37 -11.93 10.99
N LEU A 420 31.43 -11.17 11.52
CA LEU A 420 31.46 -10.61 12.86
C LEU A 420 30.21 -11.07 13.62
N ASP A 421 30.30 -11.11 14.95
CA ASP A 421 29.11 -11.10 15.79
C ASP A 421 28.49 -9.69 15.82
N LEU A 422 27.35 -9.54 16.51
CA LEU A 422 26.63 -8.27 16.60
C LEU A 422 27.35 -7.20 17.45
N ASP A 423 28.39 -7.60 18.19
CA ASP A 423 29.22 -6.73 19.00
C ASP A 423 30.54 -6.37 18.28
N GLY A 424 30.68 -6.77 17.01
CA GLY A 424 31.82 -6.43 16.14
C GLY A 424 33.03 -7.32 16.34
N ARG A 425 32.92 -8.43 17.09
CA ARG A 425 34.03 -9.36 17.28
C ARG A 425 34.15 -10.27 16.07
N PRO A 426 35.37 -10.47 15.53
CA PRO A 426 35.58 -11.32 14.37
C PRO A 426 35.29 -12.78 14.73
N LEU A 427 34.39 -13.40 13.96
CA LEU A 427 34.11 -14.83 14.00
C LEU A 427 35.05 -15.59 13.07
N TRP A 428 35.24 -15.08 11.85
CA TRP A 428 36.19 -15.61 10.88
C TRP A 428 36.52 -14.57 9.80
N ARG A 429 37.64 -14.83 9.11
CA ARG A 429 38.10 -14.07 7.94
C ARG A 429 38.51 -15.06 6.85
N THR A 430 37.95 -14.91 5.66
CA THR A 430 38.26 -15.76 4.51
C THR A 430 38.93 -14.93 3.43
N PRO A 431 40.24 -15.11 3.18
CA PRO A 431 40.91 -14.50 2.04
C PRO A 431 40.37 -15.07 0.74
N LEU A 432 39.98 -14.20 -0.20
CA LEU A 432 39.42 -14.61 -1.50
C LEU A 432 40.32 -14.23 -2.67
N GLY A 433 41.45 -13.57 -2.40
CA GLY A 433 42.46 -13.30 -3.42
C GLY A 433 42.05 -12.24 -4.44
N ALA A 434 40.99 -11.48 -4.18
CA ALA A 434 40.47 -10.37 -4.98
C ALA A 434 39.73 -9.42 -4.03
N GLU A 435 39.54 -8.15 -4.39
CA GLU A 435 38.73 -7.25 -3.57
C GLU A 435 37.32 -7.84 -3.44
N VAL A 436 36.78 -7.84 -2.21
CA VAL A 436 35.48 -8.46 -1.93
C VAL A 436 34.43 -7.37 -1.85
N MET A 437 33.55 -7.31 -2.83
CA MET A 437 32.46 -6.35 -2.83
C MET A 437 31.44 -6.65 -1.72
N SER A 438 30.58 -5.66 -1.46
CA SER A 438 29.36 -5.78 -0.65
C SER A 438 28.69 -7.15 -0.78
N PRO A 439 28.58 -7.95 0.31
CA PRO A 439 28.03 -9.30 0.25
C PRO A 439 26.49 -9.31 0.25
N LEU A 440 25.92 -10.44 -0.14
CA LEU A 440 24.52 -10.83 0.03
C LEU A 440 24.46 -12.00 1.02
N ALA A 441 23.77 -11.82 2.14
CA ALA A 441 23.55 -12.86 3.14
C ALA A 441 22.17 -13.50 2.97
N THR A 442 22.12 -14.82 3.01
CA THR A 442 20.90 -15.62 2.80
C THR A 442 20.79 -16.66 3.92
N ALA A 443 19.71 -17.44 3.91
CA ALA A 443 19.56 -18.54 4.87
C ALA A 443 20.64 -19.63 4.69
N ASP A 444 21.12 -19.89 3.47
CA ASP A 444 22.04 -20.99 3.19
C ASP A 444 23.52 -20.58 3.17
N GLY A 445 23.82 -19.28 3.20
CA GLY A 445 25.19 -18.78 3.29
C GLY A 445 25.33 -17.33 2.90
N VAL A 446 26.54 -16.98 2.48
CA VAL A 446 26.90 -15.63 2.02
C VAL A 446 27.48 -15.70 0.62
N TYR A 447 27.11 -14.72 -0.20
CA TYR A 447 27.54 -14.59 -1.58
C TYR A 447 28.20 -13.23 -1.75
N CYS A 448 29.37 -13.19 -2.37
CA CYS A 448 30.08 -11.94 -2.60
C CYS A 448 30.68 -11.94 -4.00
N LEU A 449 30.75 -10.74 -4.58
CA LEU A 449 31.43 -10.53 -5.83
C LEU A 449 32.90 -10.23 -5.59
N LEU A 450 33.73 -10.67 -6.53
CA LEU A 450 35.17 -10.51 -6.53
C LEU A 450 35.57 -9.54 -7.64
N GLU A 451 36.34 -8.52 -7.28
CA GLU A 451 36.81 -7.46 -8.18
C GLU A 451 38.35 -7.50 -8.27
N ASP A 452 38.87 -7.60 -9.49
CA ASP A 452 40.31 -7.75 -9.78
C ASP A 452 40.94 -6.44 -10.30
N GLY A 453 40.39 -5.28 -9.91
CA GLY A 453 40.93 -3.95 -10.25
C GLY A 453 40.59 -3.42 -11.64
N GLN A 454 39.73 -4.11 -12.41
CA GLN A 454 39.02 -3.54 -13.56
C GLN A 454 37.65 -3.01 -13.11
N GLU A 455 37.01 -2.10 -13.85
CA GLU A 455 35.65 -1.63 -13.50
C GLU A 455 34.67 -2.81 -13.49
N GLY A 456 34.22 -3.23 -12.29
CA GLY A 456 33.22 -4.26 -12.10
C GLY A 456 33.76 -5.65 -11.77
N ALA A 457 32.91 -6.47 -11.14
CA ALA A 457 33.31 -7.78 -10.68
C ALA A 457 33.53 -8.79 -11.82
N SER A 458 34.48 -9.70 -11.61
CA SER A 458 34.87 -10.80 -12.50
C SER A 458 34.45 -12.18 -11.96
N GLY A 459 34.01 -12.26 -10.69
CA GLY A 459 33.57 -13.52 -10.09
C GLY A 459 32.53 -13.40 -8.99
N LEU A 460 31.77 -14.47 -8.80
CA LEU A 460 30.83 -14.68 -7.70
C LEU A 460 31.33 -15.85 -6.85
N CYS A 461 31.55 -15.59 -5.57
CA CYS A 461 31.95 -16.59 -4.59
C CYS A 461 30.80 -16.85 -3.61
N ALA A 462 30.53 -18.12 -3.34
CA ALA A 462 29.59 -18.54 -2.31
C ALA A 462 30.33 -19.20 -1.17
N LEU A 463 30.04 -18.78 0.05
CA LEU A 463 30.61 -19.34 1.26
C LEU A 463 29.50 -19.85 2.18
N GLY A 464 29.83 -20.89 2.95
CA GLY A 464 28.99 -21.34 4.05
C GLY A 464 29.01 -20.35 5.21
N ARG A 465 28.10 -20.53 6.18
CA ARG A 465 28.10 -19.73 7.42
C ARG A 465 29.40 -19.90 8.22
N ASP A 466 30.13 -20.99 8.01
CA ASP A 466 31.42 -21.28 8.64
C ASP A 466 32.61 -20.59 7.95
N GLY A 467 32.37 -19.81 6.89
CA GLY A 467 33.40 -19.09 6.15
C GLY A 467 34.15 -19.94 5.12
N LYS A 468 33.77 -21.21 4.92
CA LYS A 468 34.37 -22.05 3.88
C LYS A 468 33.77 -21.73 2.52
N VAL A 469 34.63 -21.58 1.52
CA VAL A 469 34.23 -21.44 0.12
C VAL A 469 33.54 -22.73 -0.33
N ARG A 470 32.29 -22.61 -0.78
CA ARG A 470 31.52 -23.70 -1.39
C ARG A 470 31.83 -23.81 -2.88
N TRP A 471 31.85 -22.67 -3.57
CA TRP A 471 32.17 -22.58 -4.98
C TRP A 471 32.50 -21.13 -5.38
N THR A 472 33.17 -21.00 -6.52
CA THR A 472 33.41 -19.73 -7.22
C THR A 472 33.02 -19.88 -8.69
N ARG A 473 32.45 -18.82 -9.27
CA ARG A 473 32.10 -18.72 -10.69
C ARG A 473 32.69 -17.44 -11.26
N SER A 474 33.24 -17.51 -12.46
CA SER A 474 33.79 -16.35 -13.17
C SER A 474 32.88 -15.90 -14.31
N PHE A 475 32.96 -14.62 -14.66
CA PHE A 475 32.27 -14.00 -15.80
C PHE A 475 33.11 -12.84 -16.35
N ALA A 476 32.78 -12.40 -17.57
CA ALA A 476 33.70 -11.59 -18.38
C ALA A 476 34.02 -10.21 -17.79
N ALA A 477 33.05 -9.48 -17.24
CA ALA A 477 33.22 -8.26 -16.41
C ALA A 477 31.85 -7.60 -16.09
N ASN A 478 31.86 -6.41 -15.49
CA ASN A 478 30.73 -5.48 -15.33
C ASN A 478 29.55 -5.96 -14.47
N SER A 479 29.78 -6.97 -13.62
CA SER A 479 28.73 -7.43 -12.72
C SER A 479 28.54 -6.50 -11.52
N GLN A 480 27.28 -6.29 -11.15
CA GLN A 480 26.85 -5.41 -10.06
C GLN A 480 26.33 -6.24 -8.88
N PHE A 481 26.03 -5.60 -7.74
CA PHE A 481 25.64 -6.26 -6.48
C PHE A 481 24.64 -7.43 -6.65
N PRO A 482 24.90 -8.62 -6.06
CA PRO A 482 24.02 -9.78 -6.22
C PRO A 482 22.73 -9.62 -5.43
N VAL A 483 21.62 -10.13 -5.97
CA VAL A 483 20.30 -10.07 -5.30
C VAL A 483 19.68 -11.45 -5.13
N ALA A 484 18.93 -11.65 -4.04
CA ALA A 484 18.22 -12.90 -3.78
C ALA A 484 16.79 -12.84 -4.31
N ALA A 485 16.35 -13.86 -5.04
CA ALA A 485 14.97 -14.01 -5.46
C ALA A 485 14.60 -15.49 -5.66
N ALA A 486 13.42 -15.91 -5.18
CA ALA A 486 12.91 -17.28 -5.39
C ALA A 486 13.90 -18.41 -4.98
N GLY A 487 14.71 -18.18 -3.94
CA GLY A 487 15.74 -19.13 -3.50
C GLY A 487 16.98 -19.20 -4.41
N LEU A 488 17.14 -18.23 -5.31
CA LEU A 488 18.25 -18.10 -6.24
C LEU A 488 19.06 -16.83 -5.94
N VAL A 489 20.31 -16.82 -6.40
CA VAL A 489 21.20 -15.66 -6.39
C VAL A 489 21.34 -15.15 -7.82
N LEU A 490 20.85 -13.94 -8.06
CA LEU A 490 20.83 -13.31 -9.36
C LEU A 490 21.96 -12.30 -9.45
N VAL A 491 22.67 -12.34 -10.59
CA VAL A 491 23.79 -11.45 -10.89
C VAL A 491 23.62 -10.93 -12.32
N SER A 492 23.72 -9.61 -12.48
CA SER A 492 23.90 -9.00 -13.80
C SER A 492 25.30 -9.27 -14.30
N TYR A 493 25.50 -9.52 -15.59
CA TYR A 493 26.81 -9.74 -16.18
C TYR A 493 26.94 -9.01 -17.52
N GLY A 494 28.14 -8.51 -17.82
CA GLY A 494 28.56 -8.16 -19.17
C GLY A 494 29.33 -9.32 -19.81
N ASP A 495 29.41 -9.35 -21.14
CA ASP A 495 30.20 -10.33 -21.88
C ASP A 495 31.56 -9.80 -22.35
N GLY A 496 31.93 -8.58 -21.94
CA GLY A 496 33.16 -7.90 -22.37
C GLY A 496 32.96 -7.02 -23.61
N SER A 497 31.74 -6.98 -24.16
CA SER A 497 31.26 -5.99 -25.13
C SER A 497 30.15 -5.12 -24.51
N ASP A 498 29.38 -4.41 -25.34
CA ASP A 498 28.19 -3.68 -24.91
C ASP A 498 26.99 -4.60 -24.55
N ALA A 499 27.16 -5.91 -24.67
CA ALA A 499 26.13 -6.91 -24.41
C ALA A 499 26.23 -7.59 -23.03
N GLY A 500 25.12 -8.12 -22.56
CA GLY A 500 25.05 -8.78 -21.26
C GLY A 500 23.70 -9.42 -20.93
N GLY A 501 23.49 -9.67 -19.64
CA GLY A 501 22.25 -10.28 -19.16
C GLY A 501 22.18 -10.43 -17.65
N VAL A 502 21.18 -11.18 -17.21
CA VAL A 502 21.04 -11.61 -15.82
C VAL A 502 21.13 -13.12 -15.75
N ARG A 503 21.87 -13.62 -14.77
CA ARG A 503 22.04 -15.05 -14.52
C ARG A 503 21.63 -15.38 -13.10
N ALA A 504 20.87 -16.46 -12.93
CA ALA A 504 20.47 -16.97 -11.64
C ALA A 504 21.21 -18.28 -11.30
N TYR A 505 21.86 -18.27 -10.14
CA TYR A 505 22.53 -19.43 -9.57
C TYR A 505 21.69 -20.02 -8.44
N ALA A 506 21.62 -21.34 -8.39
CA ALA A 506 21.15 -22.04 -7.21
C ALA A 506 22.23 -22.07 -6.11
N PRO A 507 21.87 -22.42 -4.87
CA PRO A 507 22.83 -22.52 -3.76
C PRO A 507 24.05 -23.40 -4.00
N ASP A 508 23.93 -24.42 -4.87
CA ASP A 508 25.00 -25.34 -5.28
C ASP A 508 25.92 -24.77 -6.38
N GLY A 509 25.62 -23.58 -6.90
CA GLY A 509 26.39 -22.91 -7.95
C GLY A 509 26.05 -23.39 -9.36
N SER A 510 24.99 -24.19 -9.52
CA SER A 510 24.41 -24.50 -10.82
C SER A 510 23.62 -23.31 -11.36
N VAL A 511 23.70 -23.07 -12.67
CA VAL A 511 22.91 -22.04 -13.34
C VAL A 511 21.50 -22.57 -13.55
N ARG A 512 20.50 -21.88 -13.00
CA ARG A 512 19.08 -22.24 -13.21
C ARG A 512 18.51 -21.63 -14.48
N TRP A 513 18.90 -20.39 -14.76
CA TRP A 513 18.60 -19.72 -16.01
C TRP A 513 19.62 -18.58 -16.23
N SER A 514 19.78 -18.21 -17.49
CA SER A 514 20.57 -17.07 -17.91
C SER A 514 19.82 -16.39 -19.04
N THR A 515 19.42 -15.14 -18.84
CA THR A 515 18.62 -14.39 -19.80
C THR A 515 19.45 -13.24 -20.34
N PRO A 516 19.81 -13.26 -21.64
CA PRO A 516 20.41 -12.12 -22.29
C PRO A 516 19.44 -10.94 -22.25
N THR A 517 19.94 -9.76 -21.90
CA THR A 517 19.19 -8.50 -22.02
C THR A 517 19.41 -7.87 -23.40
N GLY A 518 20.39 -8.35 -24.16
CA GLY A 518 20.91 -7.67 -25.34
C GLY A 518 22.01 -6.74 -24.84
N PRO A 519 21.74 -5.44 -24.64
CA PRO A 519 22.69 -4.54 -23.98
C PRO A 519 22.96 -4.95 -22.53
N ALA A 520 24.18 -4.71 -22.05
CA ALA A 520 24.57 -5.03 -20.67
C ALA A 520 23.72 -4.25 -19.64
N PRO A 521 23.39 -4.86 -18.49
CA PRO A 521 22.79 -4.14 -17.39
C PRO A 521 23.72 -3.05 -16.84
N THR A 522 23.16 -1.89 -16.47
CA THR A 522 23.91 -0.75 -15.90
C THR A 522 24.10 -0.84 -14.39
N CYS A 523 23.31 -1.69 -13.74
CA CYS A 523 23.12 -1.73 -12.29
C CYS A 523 22.68 -3.13 -11.84
N GLU A 524 22.64 -3.33 -10.52
CA GLU A 524 22.04 -4.51 -9.91
C GLU A 524 20.53 -4.56 -10.15
N PRO A 525 19.93 -5.75 -10.37
CA PRO A 525 18.50 -5.86 -10.58
C PRO A 525 17.67 -5.48 -9.34
N LEU A 526 16.51 -4.87 -9.55
CA LEU A 526 15.47 -4.75 -8.52
C LEU A 526 14.60 -6.01 -8.53
N VAL A 527 14.36 -6.61 -7.37
CA VAL A 527 13.41 -7.72 -7.23
C VAL A 527 12.19 -7.24 -6.46
N ALA A 528 11.00 -7.38 -7.04
CA ALA A 528 9.74 -7.12 -6.35
C ALA A 528 8.63 -8.06 -6.85
N ASP A 529 7.92 -8.68 -5.91
CA ASP A 529 6.81 -9.63 -6.14
C ASP A 529 7.12 -10.71 -7.20
N GLY A 530 8.29 -11.33 -7.10
CA GLY A 530 8.72 -12.38 -8.03
C GLY A 530 9.12 -11.90 -9.42
N VAL A 531 9.23 -10.59 -9.64
CA VAL A 531 9.70 -9.98 -10.89
C VAL A 531 11.06 -9.33 -10.67
N VAL A 532 11.95 -9.50 -11.64
CA VAL A 532 13.29 -8.92 -11.70
C VAL A 532 13.28 -7.79 -12.72
N TYR A 533 13.49 -6.56 -12.28
CA TYR A 533 13.57 -5.37 -13.12
C TYR A 533 15.02 -4.97 -13.34
N VAL A 534 15.40 -4.73 -14.60
CA VAL A 534 16.80 -4.51 -15.01
C VAL A 534 16.86 -3.33 -15.96
N GLY A 535 17.66 -2.30 -15.63
CA GLY A 535 18.02 -1.22 -16.53
C GLY A 535 19.27 -1.56 -17.35
N THR A 536 19.36 -1.12 -18.60
CA THR A 536 20.43 -1.48 -19.55
C THR A 536 21.05 -0.28 -20.26
N PHE A 537 22.27 -0.46 -20.79
CA PHE A 537 23.00 0.54 -21.60
C PHE A 537 22.37 0.80 -22.98
N GLY A 538 21.44 -0.03 -23.44
CA GLY A 538 20.70 0.17 -24.70
C GLY A 538 19.25 0.56 -24.43
N ASP A 539 19.08 1.44 -23.46
CA ASP A 539 17.94 2.33 -23.29
C ASP A 539 16.64 1.65 -22.91
N GLN A 540 16.73 0.51 -22.22
CA GLN A 540 15.57 -0.27 -21.82
C GLN A 540 15.58 -0.63 -20.34
N VAL A 541 14.37 -0.71 -19.80
CA VAL A 541 14.06 -1.47 -18.60
C VAL A 541 13.37 -2.76 -19.02
N GLN A 542 13.85 -3.88 -18.51
CA GLN A 542 13.28 -5.20 -18.76
C GLN A 542 12.76 -5.80 -17.47
N ALA A 543 11.63 -6.51 -17.56
CA ALA A 543 11.10 -7.32 -16.48
C ALA A 543 11.26 -8.80 -16.82
N LEU A 544 11.81 -9.57 -15.90
CA LEU A 544 11.99 -11.01 -16.00
C LEU A 544 11.23 -11.69 -14.85
N ASP A 545 10.64 -12.83 -15.10
CA ASP A 545 10.15 -13.70 -14.03
C ASP A 545 11.35 -14.24 -13.22
N ALA A 546 11.34 -14.04 -11.90
CA ALA A 546 12.49 -14.36 -11.05
C ALA A 546 12.82 -15.85 -11.02
N LYS A 547 11.82 -16.71 -11.22
CA LYS A 547 11.99 -18.17 -11.12
C LYS A 547 12.51 -18.78 -12.42
N SER A 548 11.99 -18.35 -13.55
CA SER A 548 12.28 -18.91 -14.88
C SER A 548 13.25 -18.09 -15.71
N GLY A 549 13.47 -16.82 -15.36
CA GLY A 549 14.22 -15.86 -16.18
C GLY A 549 13.47 -15.40 -17.43
N LYS A 550 12.23 -15.87 -17.65
CA LYS A 550 11.45 -15.51 -18.84
C LYS A 550 11.19 -14.01 -18.85
N ARG A 551 11.51 -13.36 -19.97
CA ARG A 551 11.17 -11.95 -20.17
C ARG A 551 9.66 -11.77 -20.21
N LEU A 552 9.15 -10.95 -19.29
CA LEU A 552 7.75 -10.57 -19.20
C LEU A 552 7.46 -9.40 -20.14
N TRP A 553 8.33 -8.39 -20.12
CA TRP A 553 8.25 -7.23 -21.01
C TRP A 553 9.60 -6.50 -21.07
N ALA A 554 9.73 -5.61 -22.05
CA ALA A 554 10.82 -4.65 -22.17
C ALA A 554 10.26 -3.30 -22.63
N THR A 555 10.76 -2.22 -22.04
CA THR A 555 10.24 -0.86 -22.24
C THR A 555 11.40 0.09 -22.38
N SER A 556 11.36 0.98 -23.36
CA SER A 556 12.40 2.01 -23.50
C SER A 556 12.33 3.05 -22.39
N ALA A 557 13.48 3.44 -21.86
CA ALA A 557 13.63 4.33 -20.70
C ALA A 557 14.82 5.29 -20.84
N GLY A 558 15.06 5.80 -22.05
CA GLY A 558 16.11 6.79 -22.36
C GLY A 558 17.53 6.23 -22.31
N LEU A 559 18.51 7.01 -22.80
CA LEU A 559 19.92 6.58 -22.87
C LEU A 559 20.49 6.22 -21.50
N ASP A 560 21.06 5.01 -21.38
CA ASP A 560 21.63 4.48 -20.14
C ASP A 560 20.59 4.40 -19.00
N ALA A 561 19.66 3.44 -19.06
CA ALA A 561 18.62 3.27 -18.04
C ALA A 561 19.22 2.74 -16.73
N GLY A 562 19.07 3.48 -15.63
CA GLY A 562 19.58 3.12 -14.30
C GLY A 562 18.71 2.12 -13.53
N ARG A 563 19.03 1.92 -12.24
CA ARG A 563 18.32 0.98 -11.37
C ARG A 563 16.88 1.42 -11.15
N PRO A 564 15.87 0.63 -11.58
CA PRO A 564 14.48 0.96 -11.30
C PRO A 564 14.20 0.94 -9.80
N ALA A 565 13.31 1.82 -9.34
CA ALA A 565 12.75 1.76 -8.00
C ALA A 565 11.23 1.63 -8.08
N LEU A 566 10.68 0.57 -7.49
CA LEU A 566 9.23 0.38 -7.45
C LEU A 566 8.65 1.19 -6.28
N VAL A 567 7.92 2.25 -6.60
CA VAL A 567 7.20 3.10 -5.65
C VAL A 567 5.71 2.98 -5.93
N GLY A 568 5.01 2.22 -5.09
CA GLY A 568 3.63 1.79 -5.38
C GLY A 568 3.60 0.92 -6.64
N ASN A 569 2.95 1.41 -7.71
CA ASN A 569 2.85 0.70 -9.00
C ASN A 569 3.74 1.30 -10.10
N THR A 570 4.54 2.31 -9.78
CA THR A 570 5.43 2.96 -10.75
C THR A 570 6.87 2.57 -10.47
N LEU A 571 7.55 2.04 -11.48
CA LEU A 571 9.00 1.98 -11.55
C LEU A 571 9.49 3.38 -11.93
N ILE A 572 10.18 4.04 -11.02
CA ILE A 572 10.91 5.28 -11.31
C ILE A 572 12.30 4.87 -11.77
N VAL A 573 12.70 5.37 -12.94
CA VAL A 573 13.95 5.02 -13.61
C VAL A 573 14.62 6.31 -14.07
N GLY A 574 15.85 6.57 -13.63
CA GLY A 574 16.66 7.66 -14.17
C GLY A 574 17.48 7.18 -15.37
N SER A 575 17.51 7.98 -16.43
CA SER A 575 18.40 7.78 -17.59
C SER A 575 19.59 8.76 -17.52
N GLY A 576 20.80 8.23 -17.73
CA GLY A 576 22.04 8.98 -17.57
C GLY A 576 22.36 9.91 -18.73
N GLY A 577 22.20 9.43 -19.96
CA GLY A 577 22.63 10.14 -21.16
C GLY A 577 21.80 11.38 -21.47
N GLU A 578 20.49 11.32 -21.18
CA GLU A 578 19.52 12.37 -21.52
C GLU A 578 19.08 13.18 -20.31
N ARG A 579 19.49 12.80 -19.09
CA ARG A 579 19.02 13.37 -17.83
C ARG A 579 17.50 13.38 -17.77
N MET A 580 16.88 12.22 -17.95
CA MET A 580 15.42 12.05 -17.85
C MET A 580 15.06 11.14 -16.67
N LEU A 581 13.85 11.32 -16.16
CA LEU A 581 13.17 10.36 -15.30
C LEU A 581 12.02 9.74 -16.10
N HIS A 582 11.83 8.45 -15.90
CA HIS A 582 10.76 7.67 -16.51
C HIS A 582 9.93 7.01 -15.42
N GLY A 583 8.62 7.15 -15.53
CA GLY A 583 7.65 6.36 -14.79
C GLY A 583 7.15 5.23 -15.66
N ILE A 584 7.42 3.99 -15.27
CA ILE A 584 7.01 2.79 -15.99
C ILE A 584 6.10 1.96 -15.10
N GLY A 585 4.91 1.61 -15.58
CA GLY A 585 4.00 0.74 -14.85
C GLY A 585 4.54 -0.69 -14.76
N ARG A 586 4.05 -1.47 -13.80
CA ARG A 586 4.49 -2.87 -13.57
C ARG A 586 4.33 -3.80 -14.77
N THR A 587 3.47 -3.45 -15.73
CA THR A 587 3.26 -4.18 -16.99
C THR A 587 4.18 -3.72 -18.12
N GLY A 588 5.14 -2.83 -17.83
CA GLY A 588 6.02 -2.22 -18.83
C GLY A 588 5.39 -1.04 -19.56
N ARG A 589 4.17 -0.62 -19.22
CA ARG A 589 3.55 0.52 -19.89
C ARG A 589 4.23 1.83 -19.45
N PRO A 590 4.75 2.67 -20.37
CA PRO A 590 5.21 4.02 -20.02
C PRO A 590 4.04 4.83 -19.45
N LEU A 591 4.25 5.46 -18.30
CA LEU A 591 3.26 6.31 -17.64
C LEU A 591 3.54 7.78 -17.88
N TRP A 592 4.80 8.19 -17.68
CA TRP A 592 5.27 9.55 -17.84
C TRP A 592 6.78 9.56 -18.05
N HIS A 593 7.29 10.67 -18.54
CA HIS A 593 8.71 11.01 -18.48
C HIS A 593 8.85 12.50 -18.13
N SER A 594 9.90 12.85 -17.41
CA SER A 594 10.19 14.24 -17.01
C SER A 594 11.68 14.52 -17.13
N ALA A 595 12.05 15.79 -17.27
CA ALA A 595 13.44 16.19 -17.18
C ALA A 595 13.98 15.93 -15.76
N ASN A 596 15.25 15.60 -15.67
CA ASN A 596 15.97 15.30 -14.43
C ASN A 596 17.08 16.33 -14.19
N ASP A 597 16.70 17.62 -14.16
CA ASP A 597 17.62 18.76 -14.16
C ASP A 597 18.44 18.92 -12.87
N ARG A 598 18.11 18.13 -11.83
CA ARG A 598 18.70 18.25 -10.48
C ARG A 598 19.74 17.19 -10.15
N VAL A 599 20.08 16.33 -11.11
CA VAL A 599 21.17 15.37 -10.93
C VAL A 599 22.47 16.00 -11.39
N TYR A 600 23.29 16.35 -10.42
CA TYR A 600 24.67 16.75 -10.63
C TYR A 600 25.57 15.53 -10.44
N GLY A 601 26.42 15.23 -11.43
CA GLY A 601 27.57 14.32 -11.29
C GLY A 601 27.31 12.82 -11.39
N GLY A 602 26.13 12.31 -11.00
CA GLY A 602 25.80 10.87 -11.07
C GLY A 602 25.35 10.39 -12.45
N ARG A 603 25.92 9.29 -12.96
CA ARG A 603 25.50 8.66 -14.23
C ARG A 603 24.09 8.06 -14.16
N TYR A 604 23.58 7.74 -12.96
CA TYR A 604 22.26 7.15 -12.72
C TYR A 604 21.65 7.66 -11.42
N LEU A 605 20.35 7.96 -11.42
CA LEU A 605 19.61 8.36 -10.23
C LEU A 605 18.99 7.12 -9.54
N THR A 606 19.59 6.68 -8.44
CA THR A 606 19.10 5.52 -7.67
C THR A 606 18.03 5.94 -6.67
N CYS A 607 16.81 5.43 -6.84
CA CYS A 607 15.68 5.72 -5.94
C CYS A 607 15.43 4.58 -4.94
N VAL A 608 14.90 4.91 -3.76
CA VAL A 608 14.30 3.96 -2.81
C VAL A 608 12.89 4.43 -2.41
N PRO A 609 11.93 3.51 -2.21
CA PRO A 609 10.58 3.89 -1.80
C PRO A 609 10.53 4.36 -0.34
N PHE A 610 9.99 5.55 -0.08
CA PHE A 610 9.82 6.13 1.26
C PHE A 610 8.50 6.89 1.35
N GLY A 611 7.55 6.41 2.15
CA GLY A 611 6.29 7.14 2.34
C GLY A 611 5.44 7.36 1.08
N GLY A 612 5.58 6.48 0.08
CA GLY A 612 4.95 6.66 -1.24
C GLY A 612 5.72 7.58 -2.19
N LEU A 613 6.89 8.05 -1.79
CA LEU A 613 7.85 8.81 -2.61
C LEU A 613 8.98 7.92 -3.10
N GLY A 614 9.58 8.27 -4.24
CA GLY A 614 10.91 7.79 -4.59
C GLY A 614 11.96 8.74 -4.03
N VAL A 615 12.81 8.30 -3.12
CA VAL A 615 13.88 9.11 -2.56
C VAL A 615 15.21 8.73 -3.16
N CYS A 616 15.98 9.72 -3.60
CA CYS A 616 17.28 9.55 -4.24
C CYS A 616 18.28 10.59 -3.74
N ALA A 617 19.56 10.22 -3.70
CA ALA A 617 20.64 11.12 -3.35
C ALA A 617 21.45 11.54 -4.58
N SER A 618 22.03 12.73 -4.51
CA SER A 618 22.99 13.29 -5.47
C SER A 618 24.19 13.86 -4.72
N ASP A 619 25.16 14.42 -5.45
CA ASP A 619 26.36 15.05 -4.88
C ASP A 619 26.07 16.08 -3.79
N TYR A 620 24.93 16.79 -3.85
CA TYR A 620 24.66 17.94 -2.99
C TYR A 620 23.34 17.88 -2.23
N GLU A 621 22.39 17.07 -2.69
CA GLU A 621 21.07 17.00 -2.07
C GLU A 621 20.44 15.61 -2.12
N LEU A 622 19.59 15.36 -1.13
CA LEU A 622 18.58 14.30 -1.13
C LEU A 622 17.29 14.86 -1.71
N LEU A 623 16.68 14.14 -2.64
CA LEU A 623 15.45 14.50 -3.34
C LEU A 623 14.39 13.44 -3.06
N ALA A 624 13.15 13.87 -2.92
CA ALA A 624 12.01 12.97 -2.96
C ALA A 624 11.10 13.31 -4.13
N LEU A 625 10.75 12.28 -4.88
CA LEU A 625 10.07 12.35 -6.17
C LEU A 625 8.68 11.74 -6.04
N ASP A 626 7.69 12.39 -6.64
CA ASP A 626 6.35 11.84 -6.73
C ASP A 626 6.33 10.75 -7.83
N PRO A 627 5.94 9.50 -7.51
CA PRO A 627 5.88 8.43 -8.50
C PRO A 627 4.84 8.64 -9.61
N ALA A 628 3.96 9.63 -9.49
CA ALA A 628 2.93 9.88 -10.48
C ALA A 628 3.39 10.79 -11.63
N ASP A 629 4.48 11.54 -11.49
CA ASP A 629 5.06 12.35 -12.58
C ASP A 629 6.57 12.61 -12.49
N GLY A 630 7.24 12.16 -11.44
CA GLY A 630 8.66 12.43 -11.20
C GLY A 630 8.95 13.80 -10.60
N SER A 631 7.93 14.60 -10.23
CA SER A 631 8.14 15.94 -9.68
C SER A 631 8.82 15.89 -8.31
N THR A 632 9.74 16.83 -8.07
CA THR A 632 10.38 16.95 -6.76
C THR A 632 9.39 17.49 -5.74
N VAL A 633 9.16 16.70 -4.72
CA VAL A 633 8.23 16.97 -3.64
C VAL A 633 8.92 17.73 -2.52
N TRP A 634 10.13 17.31 -2.18
CA TRP A 634 11.04 18.01 -1.31
C TRP A 634 12.48 17.71 -1.66
N SER A 635 13.36 18.60 -1.22
CA SER A 635 14.79 18.35 -1.24
C SER A 635 15.43 18.78 0.08
N PHE A 636 16.53 18.12 0.41
CA PHE A 636 17.36 18.41 1.56
C PHE A 636 18.80 18.56 1.07
N ARG A 637 19.37 19.76 1.21
CA ARG A 637 20.76 20.02 0.83
C ARG A 637 21.68 19.63 1.98
N PHE A 638 22.72 18.86 1.66
CA PHE A 638 23.74 18.50 2.64
C PHE A 638 24.52 19.74 3.09
N SER A 639 24.85 19.79 4.37
CA SER A 639 25.57 20.91 4.99
C SER A 639 27.09 20.82 4.83
N ASP A 640 27.58 19.61 4.61
CA ASP A 640 29.01 19.31 4.68
C ASP A 640 29.62 19.43 3.28
N GLU A 641 30.87 19.90 3.20
CA GLU A 641 31.60 20.00 1.94
C GLU A 641 32.01 18.61 1.43
N GLY A 642 31.94 18.43 0.11
CA GLY A 642 32.24 17.18 -0.57
C GLY A 642 31.19 16.83 -1.60
N ASN A 643 31.44 15.75 -2.34
CA ASN A 643 30.52 15.18 -3.34
C ASN A 643 30.30 13.68 -3.14
N GLN A 644 30.79 13.12 -2.03
CA GLN A 644 30.69 11.69 -1.74
C GLN A 644 29.43 11.43 -0.93
N TYR A 645 28.45 10.74 -1.49
CA TYR A 645 27.21 10.36 -0.81
C TYR A 645 27.01 8.85 -0.83
N SER A 646 26.10 8.33 0.00
CA SER A 646 25.57 6.97 -0.13
C SER A 646 24.21 6.95 -0.81
N ASP A 647 23.85 5.84 -1.43
CA ASP A 647 22.44 5.59 -1.75
C ASP A 647 21.60 5.60 -0.45
N PRO A 648 20.37 6.14 -0.49
CA PRO A 648 19.52 6.28 0.69
C PRO A 648 19.02 4.93 1.21
N THR A 649 18.80 4.83 2.52
CA THR A 649 18.23 3.65 3.19
C THR A 649 17.07 4.05 4.08
N VAL A 650 15.95 3.34 4.00
CA VAL A 650 14.76 3.65 4.80
C VAL A 650 14.77 2.84 6.09
N PHE A 651 14.53 3.52 7.22
CA PHE A 651 14.31 2.92 8.52
C PHE A 651 13.12 3.60 9.22
N GLY A 652 12.00 2.87 9.32
CA GLY A 652 10.75 3.41 9.84
C GLY A 652 10.36 4.68 9.08
N ASP A 653 10.37 5.80 9.79
CA ASP A 653 9.96 7.12 9.29
C ASP A 653 11.14 8.03 8.95
N THR A 654 12.33 7.45 8.84
CA THR A 654 13.58 8.16 8.55
C THR A 654 14.27 7.58 7.33
N VAL A 655 14.75 8.45 6.44
CA VAL A 655 15.75 8.10 5.42
C VAL A 655 17.13 8.39 5.97
N LEU A 656 17.99 7.37 5.94
CA LEU A 656 19.39 7.48 6.26
C LEU A 656 20.20 7.67 4.99
N VAL A 657 21.04 8.69 4.99
CA VAL A 657 21.96 8.97 3.88
C VAL A 657 23.26 9.51 4.42
N ARG A 658 24.38 9.00 3.94
CA ARG A 658 25.71 9.51 4.25
C ARG A 658 26.07 10.57 3.21
N HIS A 659 26.63 11.69 3.65
CA HIS A 659 27.35 12.64 2.82
C HIS A 659 28.70 12.99 3.49
N GLY A 660 29.79 12.77 2.77
CA GLY A 660 31.15 12.81 3.30
C GLY A 660 31.31 11.86 4.48
N SER A 661 31.77 12.37 5.62
CA SER A 661 31.87 11.61 6.87
C SER A 661 30.63 11.76 7.76
N THR A 662 29.50 12.24 7.25
CA THR A 662 28.31 12.50 8.08
C THR A 662 27.14 11.66 7.62
N LEU A 663 26.52 10.96 8.57
CA LEU A 663 25.27 10.26 8.38
C LEU A 663 24.12 11.16 8.82
N TYR A 664 23.19 11.40 7.91
CA TYR A 664 21.98 12.17 8.15
C TYR A 664 20.79 11.24 8.34
N GLY A 665 19.96 11.52 9.34
CA GLY A 665 18.61 10.98 9.44
C GLY A 665 17.61 12.06 9.03
N ILE A 666 16.96 11.85 7.89
CA ILE A 666 15.98 12.77 7.31
C ILE A 666 14.58 12.22 7.53
N ASP A 667 13.71 13.01 8.15
CA ASP A 667 12.33 12.62 8.41
C ASP A 667 11.47 12.65 7.14
N ARG A 668 10.20 12.29 7.33
CA ARG A 668 9.18 12.30 6.29
C ARG A 668 8.98 13.65 5.60
N LYS A 669 9.28 14.75 6.29
CA LYS A 669 9.11 16.10 5.77
C LYS A 669 10.39 16.65 5.13
N GLY A 670 11.36 15.78 4.84
CA GLY A 670 12.65 16.22 4.31
C GLY A 670 13.45 17.06 5.31
N LYS A 671 13.12 17.02 6.60
CA LYS A 671 13.85 17.75 7.64
C LYS A 671 14.85 16.82 8.30
N GLN A 672 16.02 17.38 8.64
CA GLN A 672 17.01 16.65 9.41
C GLN A 672 16.48 16.38 10.83
N ALA A 673 16.16 15.12 11.13
CA ALA A 673 15.83 14.66 12.47
C ALA A 673 17.09 14.62 13.35
N TRP A 674 18.19 14.14 12.79
CA TRP A 674 19.51 14.10 13.43
C TRP A 674 20.62 14.01 12.38
N ARG A 675 21.85 14.31 12.79
CA ARG A 675 23.05 14.00 12.02
C ARG A 675 24.15 13.50 12.95
N ARG A 676 24.99 12.61 12.45
CA ARG A 676 26.11 12.04 13.20
C ARG A 676 27.34 11.96 12.31
N ARG A 677 28.47 12.48 12.78
CA ARG A 677 29.75 12.24 12.11
C ARG A 677 30.13 10.77 12.30
N VAL A 678 30.28 10.06 11.19
CA VAL A 678 30.84 8.71 11.11
C VAL A 678 32.35 8.82 11.30
N GLU A 679 32.83 8.19 12.36
CA GLU A 679 34.26 8.07 12.61
C GLU A 679 34.94 7.19 11.55
N GLY A 680 36.23 7.42 11.29
CA GLY A 680 36.99 6.70 10.26
C GLY A 680 37.00 7.36 8.87
N GLY A 681 36.54 8.61 8.75
CA GLY A 681 36.63 9.37 7.49
C GLY A 681 35.54 9.01 6.47
N ALA A 682 35.54 9.71 5.33
CA ALA A 682 34.56 9.52 4.28
C ALA A 682 34.87 8.27 3.45
N SER A 683 33.89 7.39 3.29
CA SER A 683 34.00 6.26 2.38
C SER A 683 33.89 6.70 0.92
N ILE A 684 34.64 6.03 0.05
CA ILE A 684 34.61 6.27 -1.40
C ILE A 684 33.48 5.42 -2.01
N GLY A 685 32.57 6.07 -2.74
CA GLY A 685 31.46 5.42 -3.42
C GLY A 685 30.12 5.64 -2.73
N THR A 686 29.09 4.95 -3.23
CA THR A 686 27.68 5.12 -2.83
C THR A 686 27.18 4.04 -1.88
N GLN A 687 28.05 3.35 -1.13
CA GLN A 687 27.60 2.22 -0.33
C GLN A 687 26.53 2.63 0.70
N SER A 688 25.38 1.96 0.65
CA SER A 688 24.20 2.30 1.46
C SER A 688 24.41 1.89 2.93
N PRO A 689 23.94 2.70 3.90
CA PRO A 689 23.82 2.25 5.28
C PRO A 689 22.95 0.99 5.38
N VAL A 690 23.14 0.19 6.42
CA VAL A 690 22.28 -0.96 6.71
C VAL A 690 21.67 -0.78 8.08
N VAL A 691 20.39 -1.10 8.23
CA VAL A 691 19.69 -0.94 9.52
C VAL A 691 19.03 -2.23 9.95
N ARG A 692 19.31 -2.67 11.17
CA ARG A 692 18.73 -3.88 11.74
C ARG A 692 18.74 -3.80 13.27
N ASP A 693 17.63 -4.17 13.90
CA ASP A 693 17.49 -4.30 15.36
C ASP A 693 18.02 -3.09 16.15
N GLY A 694 17.64 -1.88 15.70
CA GLY A 694 18.05 -0.63 16.33
C GLY A 694 19.52 -0.23 16.08
N ARG A 695 20.26 -0.95 15.24
CA ARG A 695 21.64 -0.61 14.85
C ARG A 695 21.71 -0.13 13.41
N VAL A 696 22.52 0.92 13.18
CA VAL A 696 22.88 1.40 11.84
C VAL A 696 24.34 1.09 11.58
N TYR A 697 24.59 0.34 10.51
CA TYR A 697 25.92 0.10 9.96
C TYR A 697 26.17 1.15 8.88
N ALA A 698 27.23 1.92 9.02
CA ALA A 698 27.59 3.00 8.10
C ALA A 698 29.02 2.82 7.59
N ALA A 699 29.21 3.01 6.28
CA ALA A 699 30.51 2.99 5.64
C ALA A 699 31.40 4.16 6.11
N ASN A 700 32.68 3.89 6.32
CA ASN A 700 33.74 4.88 6.52
C ASN A 700 34.92 4.58 5.56
N ALA A 701 36.03 5.33 5.66
CA ALA A 701 37.16 5.15 4.73
C ALA A 701 37.86 3.79 4.89
N ASP A 702 37.88 3.23 6.11
CA ASP A 702 38.61 2.01 6.45
C ASP A 702 37.72 0.76 6.55
N GLY A 703 36.38 0.89 6.51
CA GLY A 703 35.43 -0.20 6.78
C GLY A 703 34.04 0.29 7.22
N ILE A 704 33.54 -0.21 8.36
CA ILE A 704 32.22 0.13 8.90
C ILE A 704 32.29 0.71 10.32
N THR A 705 31.35 1.61 10.62
CA THR A 705 31.03 2.11 11.96
C THR A 705 29.59 1.75 12.28
N VAL A 706 29.35 1.21 13.48
CA VAL A 706 28.02 0.85 13.96
C VAL A 706 27.53 1.87 14.97
N LEU A 707 26.32 2.37 14.75
CA LEU A 707 25.64 3.32 15.60
C LEU A 707 24.41 2.66 16.24
N ALA A 708 24.21 2.85 17.53
CA ALA A 708 23.00 2.43 18.22
C ALA A 708 21.94 3.54 18.16
N LEU A 709 20.79 3.26 17.57
CA LEU A 709 19.61 4.12 17.65
C LEU A 709 19.01 3.92 19.05
N GLY A 710 18.97 4.97 19.87
CA GLY A 710 18.39 4.91 21.21
C GLY A 710 16.95 4.39 21.17
N SER A 711 16.62 3.50 22.11
CA SER A 711 15.28 2.90 22.28
C SER A 711 14.19 3.90 22.61
#